data_AF-A0A931GZT7-F1
#
_entry.id   AF-A0A931GZT7-F1
#
_cell.length_a   1.000
_cell.length_b   1.000
_cell.length_c   1.000
_cell.angle_alpha   90.00
_cell.angle_beta   90.00
_cell.angle_gamma   90.00
#
_symmetry.space_group_name_H-M   'P 1'
#
loop_
_entity.id
_entity.type
_entity.pdbx_description
1 polymer ?
#
loop_
_entity_poly.entity_id
_entity_poly.type
_entity_poly.pdbx_seq_one_letter_code
_entity_poly.pdbx_strand_id
1 'polypeptide(L)'
;MKYLLSLLFLTAGLSVFAQQLRLKAKNDVSLLHNDFESQHIPFQLSQAAALFGLPPHTALVTDRVEADPLGYVHYRLHQTLFDIPVVNSMFIVHTKNGSLHSTGGSVIVDTKLLSPVQKTARISAATAVSRAVTASRAKKLAWQDAAMEQALRKQTGNPAATYFPRPRLVYFSPGEWIDVAALRLCYQVDIYSMDTLRRTFFYIDAADGKVIGKKERLHFTDATGTANTAYSGVQTIHTAKTAGQVFLLRDSSNSTAVITLHGESDSLGLDYTSRSKNWVLPGVAQAALDAHYGVTQTYLFYLQHFGRNSYDNKGTALTSYVNNPKYTDNAFWDGTAMNFCKRSNGNAGGVTGIDVCGHELTHGVTQETCDLVYSYESGAINESLSDIMGKSVQFWAKPADSSWVLSNDMAWELRDLSNPSRLSQPDTYQGAFWISSSFDLGGVHTNSGVGNFMFYLLAHGGTGVNDNGNAYDVKSIGLDKAAQIIYRSQAFYLTPTSQYYDWRVACISAATDLYGSASAEVSEVKNAFYAVGIGPDANGCDAPYQLQTTDTTRNAVLLSWRPAPGIGYNVQYKLATSGTFTTIGNVQDTFYRLTRLKPGLSYDWRVQSTCDSLHSGLWSAQASFATLARRGTIAYCTSAGSFTSGEYIQRISINGFTNTSGDNKGYGNYTNKTIQLTQHNTYNLGVTAAIPGTNYQEPWSVYIDYNADGDFTDAGELVGTTTTFGTAPGTITFNVPAAASPGNTRMRIQLNAPASSPCAAFTYGEVEDYSLKIARNSAAVTAAQATSSANLSALSVSPNPVSAGTVNASFTLAAGGHVTIKVTTLTGQLLLLQEAGSLPPGDHRITVKGLGNIGNGTYFVILEQKGLVTGRTQLFIHR
;
A
#
# COMPACT_ATOMS: atom_id res chain seq x y z
N MET A 1 78.04 11.06 -22.58
CA MET A 1 77.57 11.80 -21.38
C MET A 1 76.45 12.81 -21.66
N LYS A 2 76.48 13.62 -22.74
CA LYS A 2 75.41 14.59 -23.07
C LYS A 2 74.04 13.96 -23.41
N TYR A 3 73.99 12.74 -23.96
CA TYR A 3 72.73 12.01 -24.20
C TYR A 3 72.13 11.33 -22.95
N LEU A 4 72.94 11.08 -21.90
CA LEU A 4 72.43 10.49 -20.66
C LEU A 4 71.80 11.55 -19.74
N LEU A 5 72.34 12.77 -19.71
CA LEU A 5 71.78 13.86 -18.89
C LEU A 5 70.45 14.41 -19.43
N SER A 6 70.25 14.47 -20.75
CA SER A 6 68.97 14.90 -21.33
C SER A 6 67.85 13.87 -21.12
N LEU A 7 68.17 12.57 -21.07
CA LEU A 7 67.21 11.52 -20.71
C LEU A 7 66.82 11.59 -19.22
N LEU A 8 67.77 11.91 -18.33
CA LEU A 8 67.54 12.02 -16.88
C LEU A 8 66.69 13.25 -16.49
N PHE A 9 66.81 14.38 -17.18
CA PHE A 9 65.95 15.55 -16.96
C PHE A 9 64.54 15.34 -17.50
N LEU A 10 64.39 14.60 -18.61
CA LEU A 10 63.07 14.23 -19.14
C LEU A 10 62.34 13.30 -18.16
N THR A 11 63.00 12.28 -17.63
CA THR A 11 62.37 11.30 -16.71
C THR A 11 62.02 11.89 -15.35
N ALA A 12 62.86 12.78 -14.81
CA ALA A 12 62.56 13.49 -13.56
C ALA A 12 61.35 14.44 -13.72
N GLY A 13 61.30 15.22 -14.80
CA GLY A 13 60.17 16.11 -15.11
C GLY A 13 58.85 15.35 -15.37
N LEU A 14 58.91 14.22 -16.08
CA LEU A 14 57.77 13.33 -16.31
C LEU A 14 57.19 12.74 -15.01
N SER A 15 58.05 12.39 -14.05
CA SER A 15 57.61 11.79 -12.77
C SER A 15 56.85 12.78 -11.87
N VAL A 16 57.31 14.03 -11.79
CA VAL A 16 56.66 15.10 -11.03
C VAL A 16 55.32 15.48 -11.68
N PHE A 17 55.26 15.45 -13.02
CA PHE A 17 54.06 15.76 -13.78
C PHE A 17 52.96 14.69 -13.61
N ALA A 18 53.31 13.40 -13.72
CA ALA A 18 52.39 12.30 -13.42
C ALA A 18 51.86 12.37 -11.98
N GLN A 19 52.69 12.82 -11.04
CA GLN A 19 52.32 13.00 -9.64
C GLN A 19 51.35 14.19 -9.44
N GLN A 20 51.53 15.30 -10.16
CA GLN A 20 50.60 16.43 -10.14
C GLN A 20 49.23 16.08 -10.73
N LEU A 21 49.19 15.30 -11.83
CA LEU A 21 47.93 14.84 -12.42
C LEU A 21 47.15 13.93 -11.44
N ARG A 22 47.85 13.06 -10.72
CA ARG A 22 47.28 12.19 -9.68
C ARG A 22 46.72 12.97 -8.49
N LEU A 23 47.41 14.01 -8.02
CA LEU A 23 46.93 14.87 -6.93
C LEU A 23 45.65 15.65 -7.29
N LYS A 24 45.43 15.89 -8.59
CA LYS A 24 44.25 16.59 -9.12
C LYS A 24 43.12 15.65 -9.57
N ALA A 25 43.31 14.33 -9.44
CA ALA A 25 42.26 13.36 -9.71
C ALA A 25 41.28 13.27 -8.52
N LYS A 26 39.99 13.11 -8.81
CA LYS A 26 38.96 12.82 -7.80
C LYS A 26 38.45 11.41 -8.08
N ASN A 27 38.51 10.52 -7.08
CA ASN A 27 38.15 9.11 -7.21
C ASN A 27 38.88 8.41 -8.38
N ASP A 28 40.21 8.59 -8.48
CA ASP A 28 41.08 7.93 -9.47
C ASP A 28 40.88 8.34 -10.94
N VAL A 29 40.03 9.34 -11.19
CA VAL A 29 39.78 9.94 -12.50
C VAL A 29 40.24 11.40 -12.49
N SER A 30 41.09 11.78 -13.45
CA SER A 30 41.40 13.18 -13.70
C SER A 30 40.15 13.85 -14.26
N LEU A 31 39.61 14.88 -13.60
CA LEU A 31 38.39 15.59 -14.00
C LEU A 31 38.59 17.11 -14.18
N LEU A 32 39.80 17.63 -13.96
CA LEU A 32 40.08 19.06 -13.87
C LEU A 32 40.84 19.58 -15.09
N HIS A 33 40.54 20.82 -15.48
CA HIS A 33 41.34 21.59 -16.43
C HIS A 33 42.71 21.88 -15.82
N ASN A 34 43.78 21.61 -16.57
CA ASN A 34 45.15 21.89 -16.17
C ASN A 34 45.79 22.83 -17.18
N ASP A 35 46.36 23.91 -16.67
CA ASP A 35 47.12 24.89 -17.44
C ASP A 35 48.62 24.67 -17.24
N PHE A 36 49.38 24.78 -18.34
CA PHE A 36 50.81 24.53 -18.44
C PHE A 36 51.54 25.62 -19.22
N GLU A 37 50.90 26.78 -19.47
CA GLU A 37 51.45 27.87 -20.30
C GLU A 37 52.88 28.29 -19.88
N SER A 38 53.20 28.23 -18.58
CA SER A 38 54.51 28.60 -18.03
C SER A 38 55.60 27.51 -18.10
N GLN A 39 55.27 26.28 -18.52
CA GLN A 39 56.17 25.11 -18.38
C GLN A 39 56.85 24.67 -19.69
N HIS A 40 56.40 25.17 -20.86
CA HIS A 40 56.99 24.88 -22.19
C HIS A 40 57.29 23.39 -22.47
N ILE A 41 56.40 22.49 -22.04
CA ILE A 41 56.60 21.04 -22.17
C ILE A 41 56.39 20.63 -23.63
N PRO A 42 57.37 20.05 -24.35
CA PRO A 42 57.15 19.55 -25.70
C PRO A 42 56.10 18.43 -25.72
N PHE A 43 55.13 18.51 -26.63
CA PHE A 43 54.09 17.49 -26.73
C PHE A 43 54.25 16.64 -27.99
N GLN A 44 54.32 15.31 -27.80
CA GLN A 44 54.16 14.34 -28.88
C GLN A 44 53.07 13.34 -28.50
N LEU A 45 52.10 13.16 -29.39
CA LEU A 45 50.95 12.27 -29.17
C LEU A 45 51.38 10.83 -28.85
N SER A 46 52.43 10.32 -29.50
CA SER A 46 52.98 8.98 -29.25
C SER A 46 53.51 8.78 -27.82
N GLN A 47 53.82 9.87 -27.12
CA GLN A 47 54.31 9.85 -25.75
C GLN A 47 53.22 10.26 -24.74
N ALA A 48 52.01 10.57 -25.19
CA ALA A 48 50.95 11.14 -24.34
C ALA A 48 50.64 10.25 -23.12
N ALA A 49 50.48 8.94 -23.31
CA ALA A 49 50.18 8.03 -22.19
C ALA A 49 51.28 8.03 -21.12
N ALA A 50 52.56 8.05 -21.54
CA ALA A 50 53.70 8.13 -20.65
C ALA A 50 53.82 9.51 -19.98
N LEU A 51 53.60 10.57 -20.76
CA LEU A 51 53.58 11.96 -20.29
C LEU A 51 52.55 12.16 -19.20
N PHE A 52 51.32 11.66 -19.36
CA PHE A 52 50.24 11.78 -18.37
C PHE A 52 50.28 10.69 -17.28
N GLY A 53 51.29 9.81 -17.28
CA GLY A 53 51.47 8.78 -16.26
C GLY A 53 50.34 7.76 -16.18
N LEU A 54 49.75 7.40 -17.33
CA LEU A 54 48.62 6.48 -17.38
C LEU A 54 49.02 5.04 -16.98
N PRO A 55 48.08 4.24 -16.43
CA PRO A 55 48.35 2.87 -16.03
C PRO A 55 48.82 1.95 -17.18
N PRO A 56 49.55 0.86 -16.89
CA PRO A 56 49.87 -0.17 -17.89
C PRO A 56 48.60 -0.70 -18.58
N HIS A 57 48.73 -1.08 -19.85
CA HIS A 57 47.62 -1.55 -20.70
C HIS A 57 46.52 -0.50 -20.95
N THR A 58 46.80 0.78 -20.70
CA THR A 58 45.95 1.87 -21.15
C THR A 58 46.61 2.62 -22.30
N ALA A 59 45.80 3.14 -23.20
CA ALA A 59 46.24 4.03 -24.27
C ALA A 59 45.29 5.21 -24.41
N LEU A 60 45.78 6.30 -24.97
CA LEU A 60 44.95 7.40 -25.46
C LEU A 60 44.87 7.27 -26.98
N VAL A 61 43.69 6.95 -27.47
CA VAL A 61 43.41 6.78 -28.90
C VAL A 61 42.81 8.08 -29.42
N THR A 62 43.27 8.52 -30.59
CA THR A 62 42.83 9.80 -31.17
C THR A 62 41.47 9.66 -31.82
N ASP A 63 40.52 10.48 -31.37
CA ASP A 63 39.24 10.68 -32.03
C ASP A 63 39.35 11.76 -33.12
N ARG A 64 40.00 12.88 -32.79
CA ARG A 64 40.10 14.04 -33.67
C ARG A 64 41.30 14.92 -33.33
N VAL A 65 41.91 15.51 -34.36
CA VAL A 65 42.93 16.57 -34.22
C VAL A 65 42.51 17.77 -35.06
N GLU A 66 42.53 18.96 -34.46
CA GLU A 66 42.11 20.20 -35.12
C GLU A 66 43.03 21.35 -34.75
N ALA A 67 43.39 22.20 -35.71
CA ALA A 67 44.02 23.47 -35.44
C ALA A 67 42.95 24.59 -35.39
N ASP A 68 43.13 25.57 -34.52
CA ASP A 68 42.28 26.76 -34.46
C ASP A 68 42.95 28.00 -35.08
N PRO A 69 42.17 29.05 -35.41
CA PRO A 69 42.73 30.29 -35.96
C PRO A 69 43.67 31.06 -35.02
N LEU A 70 43.73 30.71 -33.73
CA LEU A 70 44.59 31.32 -32.72
C LEU A 70 45.95 30.61 -32.58
N GLY A 71 46.19 29.59 -33.41
CA GLY A 71 47.45 28.84 -33.47
C GLY A 71 47.54 27.69 -32.49
N TYR A 72 46.43 27.29 -31.85
CA TYR A 72 46.39 26.07 -31.04
C TYR A 72 46.14 24.84 -31.90
N VAL A 73 46.62 23.69 -31.43
CA VAL A 73 46.21 22.36 -31.92
C VAL A 73 45.54 21.60 -30.79
N HIS A 74 44.32 21.13 -31.04
CA HIS A 74 43.48 20.39 -30.11
C HIS A 74 43.46 18.91 -30.48
N TYR A 75 43.85 18.05 -29.54
CA TYR A 75 43.75 16.61 -29.66
C TYR A 75 42.60 16.15 -28.76
N ARG A 76 41.55 15.55 -29.35
CA ARG A 76 40.49 14.85 -28.61
C ARG A 76 40.79 13.37 -28.63
N LEU A 77 40.94 12.80 -27.45
CA LEU A 77 41.40 11.44 -27.24
C LEU A 77 40.41 10.69 -26.34
N HIS A 78 40.17 9.42 -26.58
CA HIS A 78 39.49 8.55 -25.61
C HIS A 78 40.48 7.56 -25.01
N GLN A 79 40.20 7.09 -23.79
CA GLN A 79 41.02 6.10 -23.14
C GLN A 79 40.56 4.69 -23.53
N THR A 80 41.53 3.83 -23.81
CA THR A 80 41.31 2.38 -23.85
C THR A 80 41.97 1.72 -22.65
N LEU A 81 41.41 0.60 -22.24
CA LEU A 81 41.98 -0.33 -21.28
C LEU A 81 42.00 -1.72 -21.93
N PHE A 82 43.15 -2.37 -22.02
CA PHE A 82 43.34 -3.62 -22.78
C PHE A 82 42.79 -3.53 -24.21
N ASP A 83 43.05 -2.42 -24.91
CA ASP A 83 42.54 -2.11 -26.26
C ASP A 83 41.01 -1.99 -26.38
N ILE A 84 40.30 -1.97 -25.24
CA ILE A 84 38.85 -1.82 -25.16
C ILE A 84 38.51 -0.39 -24.71
N PRO A 85 37.67 0.36 -25.43
CA PRO A 85 37.32 1.73 -25.07
C PRO A 85 36.63 1.85 -23.70
N VAL A 86 36.96 2.89 -22.95
CA VAL A 86 36.27 3.27 -21.70
C VAL A 86 35.19 4.30 -22.03
N VAL A 87 33.93 3.96 -21.74
CA VAL A 87 32.78 4.85 -21.95
C VAL A 87 32.87 6.07 -21.06
N ASN A 88 32.42 7.22 -21.57
CA ASN A 88 32.50 8.53 -20.92
C ASN A 88 33.95 9.02 -20.65
N SER A 89 34.98 8.33 -21.17
CA SER A 89 36.33 8.88 -21.22
C SER A 89 36.45 9.85 -22.41
N MET A 90 37.06 11.01 -22.14
CA MET A 90 37.41 12.00 -23.15
C MET A 90 38.51 12.87 -22.56
N PHE A 91 39.66 12.91 -23.20
CA PHE A 91 40.80 13.71 -22.81
C PHE A 91 41.16 14.67 -23.93
N ILE A 92 41.18 15.95 -23.61
CA ILE A 92 41.49 17.01 -24.56
C ILE A 92 42.85 17.57 -24.21
N VAL A 93 43.75 17.57 -25.19
CA VAL A 93 45.09 18.19 -25.08
C VAL A 93 45.15 19.37 -26.03
N HIS A 94 45.53 20.53 -25.49
CA HIS A 94 45.75 21.76 -26.24
C HIS A 94 47.26 21.99 -26.32
N THR A 95 47.78 22.21 -27.53
CA THR A 95 49.17 22.58 -27.75
C THR A 95 49.26 23.89 -28.52
N LYS A 96 50.37 24.61 -28.36
CA LYS A 96 50.70 25.80 -29.13
C LYS A 96 52.19 25.78 -29.44
N ASN A 97 52.56 26.02 -30.70
CA ASN A 97 53.95 25.94 -31.17
C ASN A 97 54.66 24.62 -30.78
N GLY A 98 53.94 23.49 -30.82
CA GLY A 98 54.47 22.16 -30.47
C GLY A 98 54.65 21.88 -28.98
N SER A 99 54.28 22.83 -28.10
CA SER A 99 54.33 22.67 -26.64
C SER A 99 52.93 22.48 -26.05
N LEU A 100 52.82 21.65 -25.02
CA LEU A 100 51.63 21.46 -24.21
C LEU A 100 51.23 22.78 -23.56
N HIS A 101 50.00 23.20 -23.80
CA HIS A 101 49.44 24.41 -23.23
C HIS A 101 48.45 24.08 -22.12
N SER A 102 47.47 23.23 -22.39
CA SER A 102 46.48 22.84 -21.38
C SER A 102 45.90 21.47 -21.66
N THR A 103 45.28 20.87 -20.64
CA THR A 103 44.52 19.62 -20.78
C THR A 103 43.21 19.69 -20.03
N GLY A 104 42.23 18.86 -20.40
CA GLY A 104 41.01 18.68 -19.62
C GLY A 104 40.25 17.41 -20.02
N GLY A 105 39.21 17.09 -19.25
CA GLY A 105 38.36 15.91 -19.48
C GLY A 105 38.61 14.78 -18.48
N SER A 106 38.10 13.59 -18.80
CA SER A 106 37.95 12.43 -17.91
C SER A 106 38.78 11.23 -18.36
N VAL A 107 39.81 10.87 -17.59
CA VAL A 107 40.64 9.66 -17.79
C VAL A 107 41.06 9.03 -16.46
N ILE A 108 41.18 7.70 -16.45
CA ILE A 108 41.62 6.92 -15.29
C ILE A 108 43.14 7.02 -15.17
N VAL A 109 43.65 7.43 -14.00
CA VAL A 109 45.07 7.71 -13.76
C VAL A 109 45.72 6.89 -12.62
N ASP A 110 44.93 6.18 -11.79
CA ASP A 110 45.45 5.29 -10.74
C ASP A 110 45.47 3.81 -11.17
N THR A 111 46.60 3.16 -10.89
CA THR A 111 46.96 1.76 -11.15
C THR A 111 46.30 0.72 -10.24
N LYS A 112 45.69 1.09 -9.10
CA LYS A 112 45.08 0.13 -8.15
C LYS A 112 43.85 -0.61 -8.69
N LEU A 113 43.34 -0.21 -9.86
CA LEU A 113 42.00 -0.55 -10.33
C LEU A 113 41.93 -1.54 -11.50
N LEU A 114 43.06 -2.13 -11.91
CA LEU A 114 43.11 -3.02 -13.09
C LEU A 114 43.12 -4.52 -12.78
N SER A 115 43.23 -4.93 -11.51
CA SER A 115 43.30 -6.34 -11.13
C SER A 115 41.95 -7.09 -11.12
N PRO A 116 40.78 -6.49 -10.82
CA PRO A 116 39.50 -7.22 -10.81
C PRO A 116 38.71 -7.17 -12.13
N VAL A 117 39.11 -6.31 -13.09
CA VAL A 117 38.29 -6.06 -14.30
C VAL A 117 38.38 -7.22 -15.28
N GLN A 118 37.21 -7.72 -15.70
CA GLN A 118 37.08 -8.80 -16.66
C GLN A 118 37.64 -8.40 -18.03
N LYS A 119 38.51 -9.24 -18.61
CA LYS A 119 39.21 -8.94 -19.87
C LYS A 119 38.56 -9.56 -21.12
N THR A 120 37.73 -10.57 -20.93
CA THR A 120 37.10 -11.33 -22.02
C THR A 120 35.61 -11.50 -21.76
N ALA A 121 34.78 -11.41 -22.79
CA ALA A 121 33.34 -11.62 -22.66
C ALA A 121 33.01 -13.11 -22.41
N ARG A 122 32.04 -13.37 -21.53
CA ARG A 122 31.49 -14.71 -21.26
C ARG A 122 30.18 -14.97 -21.99
N ILE A 123 29.53 -13.93 -22.49
CA ILE A 123 28.34 -14.02 -23.35
C ILE A 123 28.68 -13.64 -24.79
N SER A 124 27.86 -14.10 -25.74
CA SER A 124 28.01 -13.72 -27.15
C SER A 124 27.44 -12.33 -27.43
N ALA A 125 27.94 -11.67 -28.48
CA ALA A 125 27.38 -10.42 -28.98
C ALA A 125 25.89 -10.57 -29.38
N ALA A 126 25.49 -11.72 -29.94
CA ALA A 126 24.09 -11.99 -30.28
C ALA A 126 23.20 -12.06 -29.05
N THR A 127 23.68 -12.67 -27.96
CA THR A 127 23.00 -12.67 -26.66
C THR A 127 22.82 -11.24 -26.15
N ALA A 128 23.85 -10.40 -26.24
CA ALA A 128 23.77 -9.00 -25.85
C ALA A 128 22.73 -8.22 -26.67
N VAL A 129 22.65 -8.43 -27.99
CA VAL A 129 21.60 -7.82 -28.84
C VAL A 129 20.22 -8.26 -28.37
N SER A 130 20.01 -9.57 -28.16
CA SER A 130 18.73 -10.09 -27.67
C SER A 130 18.33 -9.45 -26.34
N ARG A 131 19.25 -9.33 -25.38
CA ARG A 131 19.00 -8.67 -24.09
C ARG A 131 18.65 -7.20 -24.26
N ALA A 132 19.35 -6.48 -25.13
CA ALA A 132 19.09 -5.07 -25.41
C ALA A 132 17.74 -4.84 -26.09
N VAL A 133 17.35 -5.70 -27.05
CA VAL A 133 16.02 -5.66 -27.70
C VAL A 133 14.91 -5.93 -26.70
N THR A 134 15.05 -6.94 -25.84
CA THR A 134 14.07 -7.19 -24.78
C THR A 134 13.98 -6.00 -23.81
N ALA A 135 15.13 -5.43 -23.42
CA ALA A 135 15.18 -4.29 -22.52
C ALA A 135 14.56 -3.01 -23.11
N SER A 136 14.60 -2.84 -24.44
CA SER A 136 14.02 -1.67 -25.10
C SER A 136 12.50 -1.70 -25.18
N ARG A 137 11.88 -2.88 -24.99
CA ARG A 137 10.43 -3.10 -25.13
C ARG A 137 9.87 -2.63 -26.49
N ALA A 138 10.72 -2.57 -27.52
CA ALA A 138 10.33 -2.10 -28.85
C ALA A 138 9.51 -3.18 -29.55
N LYS A 139 8.40 -2.79 -30.19
CA LYS A 139 7.59 -3.71 -31.02
C LYS A 139 8.11 -3.72 -32.46
N LYS A 140 8.63 -2.58 -32.94
CA LYS A 140 9.24 -2.36 -34.24
C LYS A 140 10.57 -1.62 -34.09
N LEU A 141 11.61 -2.21 -34.67
CA LEU A 141 12.98 -1.69 -34.63
C LEU A 141 13.35 -1.15 -36.01
N ALA A 142 14.18 -0.11 -36.04
CA ALA A 142 14.50 0.60 -37.29
C ALA A 142 15.11 -0.29 -38.38
N TRP A 143 15.85 -1.35 -38.03
CA TRP A 143 16.42 -2.28 -39.01
C TRP A 143 15.43 -3.31 -39.56
N GLN A 144 14.26 -3.43 -38.93
CA GLN A 144 13.17 -4.27 -39.43
C GLN A 144 12.33 -3.51 -40.47
N ASP A 145 12.53 -2.20 -40.60
CA ASP A 145 11.81 -1.34 -41.54
C ASP A 145 12.67 -1.07 -42.79
N ALA A 146 12.18 -1.52 -43.95
CA ALA A 146 12.91 -1.42 -45.20
C ALA A 146 13.12 0.04 -45.67
N ALA A 147 12.16 0.93 -45.38
CA ALA A 147 12.26 2.33 -45.77
C ALA A 147 13.32 3.07 -44.93
N MET A 148 13.39 2.79 -43.63
CA MET A 148 14.45 3.31 -42.75
C MET A 148 15.84 2.84 -43.17
N GLU A 149 16.01 1.56 -43.48
CA GLU A 149 17.26 1.00 -44.00
C GLU A 149 17.69 1.67 -45.31
N GLN A 150 16.76 1.86 -46.24
CA GLN A 150 17.04 2.55 -47.52
C GLN A 150 17.40 4.03 -47.30
N ALA A 151 16.66 4.72 -46.43
CA ALA A 151 16.91 6.12 -46.09
C ALA A 151 18.31 6.29 -45.48
N LEU A 152 18.74 5.39 -44.59
CA LEU A 152 20.08 5.41 -44.01
C LEU A 152 21.17 5.23 -45.08
N ARG A 153 21.00 4.28 -46.00
CA ARG A 153 21.97 4.04 -47.09
C ARG A 153 22.08 5.25 -48.02
N LYS A 154 20.95 5.87 -48.37
CA LYS A 154 20.93 7.11 -49.16
C LYS A 154 21.58 8.27 -48.41
N GLN A 155 21.23 8.46 -47.14
CA GLN A 155 21.75 9.55 -46.30
C GLN A 155 23.26 9.44 -46.09
N THR A 156 23.78 8.23 -45.92
CA THR A 156 25.21 8.00 -45.66
C THR A 156 26.04 7.81 -46.93
N GLY A 157 25.40 7.62 -48.09
CA GLY A 157 26.07 7.23 -49.33
C GLY A 157 26.70 5.83 -49.28
N ASN A 158 26.40 5.02 -48.25
CA ASN A 158 26.99 3.70 -48.05
C ASN A 158 25.94 2.59 -48.24
N PRO A 159 26.05 1.77 -49.30
CA PRO A 159 25.12 0.67 -49.56
C PRO A 159 25.03 -0.39 -48.45
N ALA A 160 26.07 -0.52 -47.63
CA ALA A 160 26.14 -1.47 -46.51
C ALA A 160 25.71 -0.88 -45.15
N ALA A 161 25.20 0.35 -45.12
CA ALA A 161 24.68 0.96 -43.91
C ALA A 161 23.40 0.25 -43.45
N THR A 162 23.31 0.02 -42.14
CA THR A 162 22.17 -0.65 -41.50
C THR A 162 21.99 -0.15 -40.07
N TYR A 163 20.74 -0.16 -39.60
CA TYR A 163 20.39 0.03 -38.20
C TYR A 163 20.54 -1.24 -37.37
N PHE A 164 20.83 -2.39 -37.99
CA PHE A 164 21.03 -3.64 -37.27
C PHE A 164 22.17 -3.44 -36.26
N PRO A 165 21.95 -3.74 -34.96
CA PRO A 165 22.93 -3.37 -33.94
C PRO A 165 24.27 -4.04 -34.21
N ARG A 166 25.36 -3.28 -34.05
CA ARG A 166 26.73 -3.79 -34.07
C ARG A 166 27.30 -3.66 -32.64
N PRO A 167 27.14 -4.69 -31.79
CA PRO A 167 27.66 -4.65 -30.43
C PRO A 167 29.16 -4.44 -30.42
N ARG A 168 29.64 -3.56 -29.55
CA ARG A 168 31.07 -3.38 -29.29
C ARG A 168 31.38 -3.60 -27.83
N LEU A 169 32.51 -4.23 -27.54
CA LEU A 169 33.00 -4.32 -26.17
C LEU A 169 33.49 -2.95 -25.71
N VAL A 170 33.12 -2.58 -24.49
CA VAL A 170 33.52 -1.35 -23.82
C VAL A 170 33.66 -1.60 -22.32
N TYR A 171 34.47 -0.80 -21.64
CA TYR A 171 34.40 -0.67 -20.19
C TYR A 171 33.39 0.43 -19.81
N PHE A 172 32.43 0.12 -18.96
CA PHE A 172 31.37 1.03 -18.53
C PHE A 172 31.10 0.88 -17.03
N SER A 173 30.86 2.01 -16.37
CA SER A 173 30.35 2.08 -15.00
C SER A 173 28.97 2.78 -15.04
N PRO A 174 27.96 2.28 -14.30
CA PRO A 174 26.67 2.96 -14.21
C PRO A 174 26.82 4.39 -13.65
N GLY A 175 26.08 5.34 -14.21
CA GLY A 175 26.10 6.75 -13.79
C GLY A 175 26.71 7.69 -14.83
N GLU A 176 26.81 8.97 -14.45
CA GLU A 176 27.33 10.04 -15.31
C GLU A 176 28.86 10.03 -15.37
N TRP A 177 29.50 9.81 -14.22
CA TRP A 177 30.96 9.80 -14.07
C TRP A 177 31.55 8.41 -14.24
N ILE A 178 32.84 8.34 -14.58
CA ILE A 178 33.58 7.08 -14.54
C ILE A 178 33.79 6.74 -13.05
N ASP A 179 33.15 5.66 -12.60
CA ASP A 179 33.41 5.06 -11.30
C ASP A 179 34.24 3.80 -11.51
N VAL A 180 35.52 3.89 -11.15
CA VAL A 180 36.45 2.81 -11.43
C VAL A 180 36.16 1.55 -10.61
N ALA A 181 35.55 1.68 -9.42
CA ALA A 181 35.15 0.52 -8.62
C ALA A 181 33.95 -0.23 -9.21
N ALA A 182 33.09 0.46 -9.97
CA ALA A 182 31.93 -0.10 -10.63
C ALA A 182 32.17 -0.43 -12.12
N LEU A 183 33.40 -0.27 -12.60
CA LEU A 183 33.75 -0.45 -14.01
C LEU A 183 33.66 -1.93 -14.43
N ARG A 184 32.87 -2.22 -15.47
CA ARG A 184 32.68 -3.57 -15.99
C ARG A 184 32.89 -3.64 -17.49
N LEU A 185 33.37 -4.78 -17.96
CA LEU A 185 33.37 -5.10 -19.39
C LEU A 185 31.93 -5.37 -19.84
N CYS A 186 31.48 -4.65 -20.87
CA CYS A 186 30.11 -4.67 -21.36
C CYS A 186 30.07 -4.71 -22.88
N TYR A 187 28.97 -5.22 -23.43
CA TYR A 187 28.56 -4.90 -24.79
C TYR A 187 27.75 -3.60 -24.79
N GLN A 188 28.20 -2.59 -25.52
CA GLN A 188 27.37 -1.44 -25.89
C GLN A 188 26.57 -1.80 -27.14
N VAL A 189 25.24 -1.75 -27.05
CA VAL A 189 24.31 -2.10 -28.13
C VAL A 189 23.42 -0.90 -28.45
N ASP A 190 23.43 -0.44 -29.70
CA ASP A 190 22.57 0.64 -30.20
C ASP A 190 21.22 0.10 -30.63
N ILE A 191 20.14 0.48 -29.95
CA ILE A 191 18.78 0.07 -30.27
C ILE A 191 17.97 1.29 -30.68
N TYR A 192 17.38 1.26 -31.88
CA TYR A 192 16.47 2.29 -32.35
C TYR A 192 15.05 1.73 -32.46
N SER A 193 14.20 2.10 -31.49
CA SER A 193 12.78 1.79 -31.49
C SER A 193 12.01 2.82 -32.32
N MET A 194 11.20 2.35 -33.26
CA MET A 194 10.34 3.21 -34.07
C MET A 194 9.05 3.58 -33.33
N ASP A 195 8.45 2.65 -32.58
CA ASP A 195 7.16 2.91 -31.93
C ASP A 195 7.28 3.91 -30.77
N THR A 196 8.40 3.89 -30.06
CA THR A 196 8.64 4.81 -28.93
C THR A 196 9.44 6.05 -29.33
N LEU A 197 9.90 6.12 -30.58
CA LEU A 197 10.84 7.12 -31.09
C LEU A 197 12.04 7.35 -30.14
N ARG A 198 12.64 6.25 -29.69
CA ARG A 198 13.83 6.25 -28.81
C ARG A 198 14.99 5.56 -29.51
N ARG A 199 16.17 6.17 -29.41
CA ARG A 199 17.43 5.52 -29.80
C ARG A 199 18.34 5.50 -28.58
N THR A 200 18.70 4.34 -28.12
CA THR A 200 19.36 4.16 -26.82
C THR A 200 20.55 3.23 -26.98
N PHE A 201 21.69 3.60 -26.40
CA PHE A 201 22.77 2.65 -26.12
C PHE A 201 22.43 1.88 -24.84
N PHE A 202 22.28 0.56 -24.93
CA PHE A 202 22.22 -0.34 -23.78
C PHE A 202 23.61 -0.88 -23.48
N TYR A 203 23.95 -0.96 -22.19
CA TYR A 203 25.19 -1.58 -21.71
C TYR A 203 24.86 -2.90 -21.04
N ILE A 204 25.25 -3.99 -21.70
CA ILE A 204 24.99 -5.36 -21.27
C ILE A 204 26.26 -5.93 -20.66
N ASP A 205 26.24 -6.30 -19.38
CA ASP A 205 27.37 -6.90 -18.67
C ASP A 205 27.87 -8.13 -19.44
N ALA A 206 29.14 -8.13 -19.81
CA ALA A 206 29.72 -9.20 -20.61
C ALA A 206 29.95 -10.49 -19.80
N ALA A 207 29.76 -10.46 -18.46
CA ALA A 207 29.84 -11.62 -17.59
C ALA A 207 28.56 -12.47 -17.59
N ASP A 208 27.40 -11.81 -17.39
CA ASP A 208 26.13 -12.48 -17.11
C ASP A 208 24.95 -12.02 -17.99
N GLY A 209 25.16 -11.00 -18.82
CA GLY A 209 24.14 -10.48 -19.73
C GLY A 209 23.10 -9.56 -19.10
N LYS A 210 23.31 -9.09 -17.87
CA LYS A 210 22.43 -8.08 -17.25
C LYS A 210 22.59 -6.73 -17.92
N VAL A 211 21.50 -6.00 -18.06
CA VAL A 211 21.54 -4.58 -18.44
C VAL A 211 22.03 -3.80 -17.22
N ILE A 212 23.20 -3.17 -17.31
CA ILE A 212 23.77 -2.39 -16.20
C ILE A 212 23.72 -0.89 -16.43
N GLY A 213 23.30 -0.45 -17.62
CA GLY A 213 23.05 0.96 -17.89
C GLY A 213 22.44 1.21 -19.25
N LYS A 214 22.04 2.46 -19.48
CA LYS A 214 21.58 2.95 -20.77
C LYS A 214 21.97 4.41 -20.99
N LYS A 215 22.10 4.84 -22.24
CA LYS A 215 22.32 6.23 -22.64
C LYS A 215 21.46 6.59 -23.85
N GLU A 216 20.54 7.52 -23.67
CA GLU A 216 19.69 8.01 -24.76
C GLU A 216 20.53 8.78 -25.80
N ARG A 217 20.16 8.64 -27.08
CA ARG A 217 20.87 9.22 -28.23
C ARG A 217 20.02 10.19 -29.03
N LEU A 218 18.69 10.10 -28.92
CA LEU A 218 17.81 11.13 -29.44
C LEU A 218 17.73 12.23 -28.39
N HIS A 219 18.19 13.42 -28.77
CA HIS A 219 18.09 14.62 -27.96
C HIS A 219 16.95 15.45 -28.54
N PHE A 220 15.86 15.58 -27.80
CA PHE A 220 14.82 16.57 -28.10
C PHE A 220 15.25 17.88 -27.43
N THR A 221 15.11 19.01 -28.12
CA THR A 221 15.20 20.32 -27.46
C THR A 221 13.79 20.84 -27.23
N ASP A 222 13.46 21.20 -26.00
CA ASP A 222 12.19 21.86 -25.72
C ASP A 222 12.12 23.22 -26.41
N ALA A 223 10.96 23.53 -26.96
CA ALA A 223 10.66 24.78 -27.64
C ALA A 223 9.39 25.39 -27.05
N THR A 224 9.51 26.63 -26.58
CA THR A 224 8.36 27.41 -26.09
C THR A 224 7.76 28.20 -27.24
N GLY A 225 6.46 28.02 -27.45
CA GLY A 225 5.67 28.76 -28.43
C GLY A 225 4.21 28.84 -27.99
N THR A 226 3.31 29.06 -28.94
CA THR A 226 1.88 29.21 -28.64
C THR A 226 1.03 28.09 -29.24
N ALA A 227 -0.18 27.91 -28.71
CA ALA A 227 -1.21 27.04 -29.24
C ALA A 227 -2.50 27.83 -29.42
N ASN A 228 -3.05 27.85 -30.63
CA ASN A 228 -4.37 28.38 -30.90
C ASN A 228 -5.43 27.34 -30.55
N THR A 229 -5.72 27.19 -29.25
CA THR A 229 -6.70 26.21 -28.72
C THR A 229 -8.13 26.60 -29.12
N ALA A 230 -9.06 25.65 -29.13
CA ALA A 230 -10.46 25.89 -29.45
C ALA A 230 -11.24 26.50 -28.27
N TYR A 231 -10.92 26.08 -27.04
CA TYR A 231 -11.70 26.43 -25.83
C TYR A 231 -10.97 27.34 -24.84
N SER A 232 -9.65 27.49 -24.97
CA SER A 232 -8.84 28.29 -24.04
C SER A 232 -8.17 29.49 -24.70
N GLY A 233 -8.50 29.81 -25.94
CA GLY A 233 -7.86 30.88 -26.72
C GLY A 233 -6.39 30.56 -27.05
N VAL A 234 -5.58 31.60 -27.25
CA VAL A 234 -4.16 31.41 -27.53
C VAL A 234 -3.39 31.23 -26.23
N GLN A 235 -2.79 30.06 -26.05
CA GLN A 235 -2.05 29.69 -24.84
C GLN A 235 -0.57 29.46 -25.10
N THR A 236 0.28 29.62 -24.08
CA THR A 236 1.69 29.26 -24.17
C THR A 236 1.85 27.76 -23.91
N ILE A 237 2.61 27.06 -24.76
CA ILE A 237 2.90 25.62 -24.60
C ILE A 237 4.37 25.32 -24.84
N HIS A 238 4.84 24.23 -24.23
CA HIS A 238 6.16 23.64 -24.48
C HIS A 238 6.02 22.45 -25.42
N THR A 239 6.93 22.33 -26.38
CA THR A 239 6.89 21.28 -27.40
C THR A 239 8.29 20.78 -27.74
N ALA A 240 8.42 19.53 -28.17
CA ALA A 240 9.69 18.97 -28.57
C ALA A 240 10.02 19.44 -29.99
N LYS A 241 11.25 19.93 -30.17
CA LYS A 241 11.79 20.29 -31.48
C LYS A 241 12.77 19.23 -31.96
N THR A 242 12.54 18.75 -33.18
CA THR A 242 13.44 17.85 -33.89
C THR A 242 14.53 18.64 -34.65
N ALA A 243 15.60 17.95 -35.04
CA ALA A 243 16.72 18.55 -35.81
C ALA A 243 16.30 19.21 -37.14
N GLY A 244 15.14 18.84 -37.71
CA GLY A 244 14.61 19.38 -38.96
C GLY A 244 13.68 20.59 -38.82
N GLN A 245 13.68 21.28 -37.66
CA GLN A 245 12.72 22.36 -37.34
C GLN A 245 11.25 21.90 -37.42
N VAL A 246 11.01 20.61 -37.12
CA VAL A 246 9.66 20.08 -36.92
C VAL A 246 9.41 20.03 -35.41
N PHE A 247 8.30 20.61 -34.98
CA PHE A 247 7.82 20.57 -33.62
C PHE A 247 6.82 19.43 -33.46
N LEU A 248 6.85 18.76 -32.30
CA LEU A 248 5.95 17.68 -31.90
C LEU A 248 5.20 18.12 -30.65
N LEU A 249 3.92 17.76 -30.50
CA LEU A 249 3.16 17.98 -29.25
C LEU A 249 3.64 17.02 -28.13
N ARG A 250 4.89 17.20 -27.72
CA ARG A 250 5.53 16.52 -26.61
C ARG A 250 6.22 17.55 -25.74
N ASP A 251 5.85 17.64 -24.47
CA ASP A 251 6.51 18.48 -23.50
C ASP A 251 7.36 17.61 -22.58
N SER A 252 8.67 17.86 -22.50
CA SER A 252 9.59 17.23 -21.54
C SER A 252 10.26 18.24 -20.60
N SER A 253 9.74 19.47 -20.55
CA SER A 253 10.28 20.55 -19.72
C SER A 253 10.02 20.36 -18.23
N ASN A 254 9.09 19.47 -17.87
CA ASN A 254 8.70 19.12 -16.52
C ASN A 254 9.30 17.77 -16.08
N SER A 255 9.17 17.42 -14.78
CA SER A 255 9.60 16.11 -14.28
C SER A 255 8.82 14.92 -14.84
N THR A 256 7.68 15.16 -15.51
CA THR A 256 7.00 14.21 -16.38
C THR A 256 6.93 14.74 -17.81
N ALA A 257 6.76 13.82 -18.76
CA ALA A 257 6.48 14.20 -20.14
C ALA A 257 4.96 14.25 -20.40
N VAL A 258 4.48 15.24 -21.14
CA VAL A 258 3.11 15.28 -21.70
C VAL A 258 3.20 14.99 -23.19
N ILE A 259 2.50 13.98 -23.68
CA ILE A 259 2.60 13.46 -25.05
C ILE A 259 1.20 13.42 -25.67
N THR A 260 0.98 14.18 -26.73
CA THR A 260 -0.31 14.23 -27.44
C THR A 260 -0.17 13.65 -28.85
N LEU A 261 -0.92 12.59 -29.11
CA LEU A 261 -0.83 11.77 -30.32
C LEU A 261 -2.18 11.71 -31.03
N HIS A 262 -2.12 11.39 -32.31
CA HIS A 262 -3.30 11.04 -33.10
C HIS A 262 -3.98 9.79 -32.55
N GLY A 263 -5.30 9.87 -32.36
CA GLY A 263 -6.19 8.77 -31.98
C GLY A 263 -6.99 8.22 -33.16
N GLU A 264 -6.95 8.88 -34.32
CA GLU A 264 -7.63 8.42 -35.55
C GLU A 264 -7.03 7.10 -36.05
N SER A 265 -7.85 6.17 -36.53
CA SER A 265 -7.41 4.81 -36.92
C SER A 265 -6.21 4.79 -37.88
N ASP A 266 -6.20 5.68 -38.89
CA ASP A 266 -5.16 5.71 -39.93
C ASP A 266 -3.85 6.36 -39.46
N SER A 267 -3.86 7.02 -38.29
CA SER A 267 -2.72 7.77 -37.75
C SER A 267 -2.46 7.43 -36.28
N LEU A 268 -3.07 6.37 -35.76
CA LEU A 268 -3.06 6.06 -34.33
C LEU A 268 -1.62 5.98 -33.78
N GLY A 269 -1.35 6.79 -32.76
CA GLY A 269 -0.06 6.86 -32.09
C GLY A 269 1.01 7.67 -32.82
N LEU A 270 0.70 8.26 -33.98
CA LEU A 270 1.60 9.21 -34.64
C LEU A 270 1.60 10.57 -33.95
N ASP A 271 2.72 11.26 -34.04
CA ASP A 271 2.87 12.63 -33.53
C ASP A 271 2.08 13.63 -34.39
N TYR A 272 1.40 14.56 -33.72
CA TYR A 272 1.06 15.84 -34.36
C TYR A 272 2.34 16.61 -34.65
N THR A 273 2.45 17.15 -35.86
CA THR A 273 3.66 17.86 -36.31
C THR A 273 3.35 19.28 -36.78
N SER A 274 4.30 20.19 -36.56
CA SER A 274 4.23 21.56 -37.08
C SER A 274 5.62 22.03 -37.53
N ARG A 275 5.65 22.95 -38.52
CA ARG A 275 6.87 23.67 -38.92
C ARG A 275 7.10 24.96 -38.14
N SER A 276 6.16 25.31 -37.28
CA SER A 276 6.19 26.49 -36.42
C SER A 276 6.03 26.06 -34.97
N LYS A 277 6.78 26.72 -34.05
CA LYS A 277 6.57 26.57 -32.61
C LYS A 277 5.25 27.19 -32.13
N ASN A 278 4.65 28.06 -32.95
CA ASN A 278 3.33 28.63 -32.75
C ASN A 278 2.34 27.80 -33.56
N TRP A 279 1.59 26.96 -32.86
CA TRP A 279 0.74 25.91 -33.39
C TRP A 279 -0.64 26.44 -33.78
N VAL A 280 -1.01 26.14 -35.02
CA VAL A 280 -2.36 26.29 -35.55
C VAL A 280 -2.65 24.99 -36.30
N LEU A 281 -3.69 24.26 -35.86
CA LEU A 281 -4.14 23.02 -36.50
C LEU A 281 -5.55 23.23 -37.07
N PRO A 282 -5.82 22.73 -38.29
CA PRO A 282 -7.11 22.95 -38.95
C PRO A 282 -8.18 21.95 -38.48
N GLY A 283 -9.44 22.41 -38.47
CA GLY A 283 -10.59 21.55 -38.18
C GLY A 283 -10.46 20.78 -36.87
N VAL A 284 -10.88 19.51 -36.87
CA VAL A 284 -10.85 18.65 -35.66
C VAL A 284 -9.45 18.36 -35.12
N ALA A 285 -8.37 18.63 -35.88
CA ALA A 285 -7.02 18.52 -35.34
C ALA A 285 -6.72 19.60 -34.29
N GLN A 286 -7.52 20.68 -34.24
CA GLN A 286 -7.38 21.73 -33.22
C GLN A 286 -7.54 21.19 -31.80
N ALA A 287 -8.39 20.19 -31.59
CA ALA A 287 -8.57 19.47 -30.32
C ALA A 287 -7.25 19.00 -29.68
N ALA A 288 -6.22 18.71 -30.49
CA ALA A 288 -4.93 18.27 -29.97
C ALA A 288 -4.20 19.38 -29.20
N LEU A 289 -4.46 20.64 -29.55
CA LEU A 289 -3.90 21.80 -28.86
C LEU A 289 -4.57 22.01 -27.50
N ASP A 290 -5.90 21.86 -27.44
CA ASP A 290 -6.66 21.89 -26.17
C ASP A 290 -6.24 20.75 -25.24
N ALA A 291 -6.17 19.52 -25.75
CA ALA A 291 -5.74 18.35 -24.95
C ALA A 291 -4.32 18.52 -24.41
N HIS A 292 -3.37 18.95 -25.26
CA HIS A 292 -1.98 19.16 -24.84
C HIS A 292 -1.88 20.23 -23.73
N TYR A 293 -2.58 21.35 -23.91
CA TYR A 293 -2.62 22.42 -22.91
C TYR A 293 -3.33 21.97 -21.62
N GLY A 294 -4.53 21.41 -21.72
CA GLY A 294 -5.36 21.04 -20.57
C GLY A 294 -4.74 19.94 -19.70
N VAL A 295 -4.14 18.92 -20.32
CA VAL A 295 -3.39 17.88 -19.57
C VAL A 295 -2.15 18.46 -18.90
N THR A 296 -1.45 19.39 -19.56
CA THR A 296 -0.30 20.10 -18.95
C THR A 296 -0.74 20.93 -17.74
N GLN A 297 -1.83 21.69 -17.85
CA GLN A 297 -2.35 22.47 -16.71
C GLN A 297 -2.81 21.55 -15.57
N THR A 298 -3.44 20.42 -15.89
CA THR A 298 -3.84 19.44 -14.88
C THR A 298 -2.62 18.90 -14.14
N TYR A 299 -1.58 18.49 -14.87
CA TYR A 299 -0.33 18.03 -14.26
C TYR A 299 0.28 19.09 -13.33
N LEU A 300 0.36 20.34 -13.78
CA LEU A 300 0.91 21.43 -12.98
C LEU A 300 0.07 21.72 -11.73
N PHE A 301 -1.26 21.67 -11.84
CA PHE A 301 -2.17 21.81 -10.71
C PHE A 301 -1.86 20.77 -9.63
N TYR A 302 -1.83 19.48 -9.99
CA TYR A 302 -1.51 18.39 -9.06
C TYR A 302 -0.11 18.50 -8.45
N LEU A 303 0.88 18.88 -9.24
CA LEU A 303 2.25 19.05 -8.75
C LEU A 303 2.35 20.22 -7.77
N GLN A 304 1.74 21.36 -8.07
CA GLN A 304 1.86 22.57 -7.27
C GLN A 304 0.98 22.57 -6.02
N HIS A 305 -0.24 22.03 -6.09
CA HIS A 305 -1.19 22.06 -4.97
C HIS A 305 -1.01 20.87 -4.02
N PHE A 306 -0.53 19.74 -4.54
CA PHE A 306 -0.48 18.49 -3.78
C PHE A 306 0.90 17.83 -3.75
N GLY A 307 1.88 18.36 -4.48
CA GLY A 307 3.21 17.74 -4.60
C GLY A 307 3.19 16.42 -5.36
N ARG A 308 2.14 16.13 -6.15
CA ARG A 308 1.99 14.84 -6.85
C ARG A 308 2.64 14.89 -8.23
N ASN A 309 3.65 14.06 -8.46
CA ASN A 309 4.34 13.99 -9.76
C ASN A 309 3.67 12.95 -10.69
N SER A 310 2.76 13.41 -11.54
CA SER A 310 1.94 12.59 -12.45
C SER A 310 0.85 11.75 -11.74
N TYR A 311 0.05 11.02 -12.51
CA TYR A 311 -1.09 10.25 -11.99
C TYR A 311 -0.66 9.14 -11.02
N ASP A 312 0.58 8.61 -11.12
CA ASP A 312 1.12 7.52 -10.29
C ASP A 312 2.13 7.98 -9.22
N ASN A 313 2.33 9.30 -9.10
CA ASN A 313 3.35 9.92 -8.25
C ASN A 313 4.81 9.48 -8.55
N LYS A 314 5.09 8.91 -9.74
CA LYS A 314 6.43 8.46 -10.15
C LYS A 314 6.94 9.18 -11.40
N GLY A 315 6.23 10.21 -11.87
CA GLY A 315 6.59 10.95 -13.07
C GLY A 315 6.39 10.14 -14.35
N THR A 316 5.44 9.19 -14.37
CA THR A 316 5.08 8.49 -15.62
C THR A 316 4.52 9.48 -16.64
N ALA A 317 4.96 9.34 -17.89
CA ALA A 317 4.55 10.21 -18.98
C ALA A 317 3.03 10.16 -19.22
N LEU A 318 2.42 11.34 -19.38
CA LEU A 318 0.99 11.53 -19.62
C LEU A 318 0.73 11.46 -21.13
N THR A 319 0.10 10.38 -21.59
CA THR A 319 -0.20 10.18 -23.01
C THR A 319 -1.66 10.47 -23.30
N SER A 320 -1.92 11.19 -24.39
CA SER A 320 -3.27 11.48 -24.88
C SER A 320 -3.44 11.07 -26.33
N TYR A 321 -4.54 10.38 -26.65
CA TYR A 321 -4.97 10.07 -28.00
C TYR A 321 -6.17 10.94 -28.38
N VAL A 322 -6.00 11.82 -29.35
CA VAL A 322 -7.01 12.83 -29.71
C VAL A 322 -7.74 12.43 -30.98
N ASN A 323 -9.03 12.77 -31.08
CA ASN A 323 -9.93 12.35 -32.17
C ASN A 323 -10.11 10.83 -32.25
N ASN A 324 -10.05 10.14 -31.12
CA ASN A 324 -10.26 8.69 -31.05
C ASN A 324 -11.66 8.33 -31.59
N PRO A 325 -11.77 7.44 -32.60
CA PRO A 325 -13.05 7.11 -33.23
C PRO A 325 -13.85 6.03 -32.47
N LYS A 326 -13.34 5.49 -31.35
CA LYS A 326 -14.00 4.43 -30.59
C LYS A 326 -15.39 4.83 -30.11
N TYR A 327 -15.54 6.08 -29.71
CA TYR A 327 -16.82 6.69 -29.33
C TYR A 327 -16.95 8.06 -30.01
N THR A 328 -18.18 8.59 -29.98
CA THR A 328 -18.48 9.97 -30.38
C THR A 328 -19.05 10.67 -29.15
N ASP A 329 -18.77 11.96 -28.99
CA ASP A 329 -19.22 12.75 -27.83
C ASP A 329 -18.80 12.11 -26.50
N ASN A 330 -17.56 11.64 -26.41
CA ASN A 330 -17.02 11.10 -25.16
C ASN A 330 -15.53 11.42 -24.96
N ALA A 331 -15.07 11.26 -23.73
CA ALA A 331 -13.66 11.13 -23.38
C ALA A 331 -13.53 10.02 -22.32
N PHE A 332 -12.36 9.40 -22.22
CA PHE A 332 -12.14 8.36 -21.21
C PHE A 332 -10.65 8.14 -20.90
N TRP A 333 -10.36 7.83 -19.64
CA TRP A 333 -9.15 7.14 -19.21
C TRP A 333 -9.23 5.64 -19.50
N ASP A 334 -8.20 5.06 -20.13
CA ASP A 334 -8.18 3.63 -20.49
C ASP A 334 -7.37 2.73 -19.55
N GLY A 335 -6.89 3.27 -18.44
CA GLY A 335 -5.95 2.60 -17.52
C GLY A 335 -4.50 3.02 -17.72
N THR A 336 -4.18 3.64 -18.87
CA THR A 336 -2.82 4.04 -19.23
C THR A 336 -2.70 5.39 -19.93
N ALA A 337 -3.76 5.84 -20.61
CA ALA A 337 -3.80 7.07 -21.40
C ALA A 337 -5.20 7.69 -21.40
N MET A 338 -5.24 9.00 -21.64
CA MET A 338 -6.48 9.74 -21.89
C MET A 338 -6.85 9.66 -23.36
N ASN A 339 -8.12 9.41 -23.65
CA ASN A 339 -8.66 9.33 -25.00
C ASN A 339 -9.75 10.38 -25.17
N PHE A 340 -9.58 11.28 -26.13
CA PHE A 340 -10.53 12.35 -26.40
C PHE A 340 -11.18 12.12 -27.77
N CYS A 341 -12.50 12.01 -27.81
CA CYS A 341 -13.23 11.73 -29.04
C CYS A 341 -13.72 13.01 -29.75
N LYS A 342 -14.19 12.81 -30.99
CA LYS A 342 -14.81 13.89 -31.78
C LYS A 342 -16.20 14.21 -31.25
N ARG A 343 -16.64 15.44 -31.47
CA ARG A 343 -18.03 15.84 -31.27
C ARG A 343 -18.86 15.47 -32.49
N SER A 344 -20.08 14.95 -32.30
CA SER A 344 -20.99 14.60 -33.40
C SER A 344 -21.37 15.79 -34.28
N ASN A 345 -21.40 16.99 -33.69
CA ASN A 345 -21.67 18.25 -34.39
C ASN A 345 -20.47 18.80 -35.18
N GLY A 346 -19.34 18.10 -35.20
CA GLY A 346 -18.14 18.51 -35.95
C GLY A 346 -17.34 19.65 -35.32
N ASN A 347 -17.60 20.01 -34.05
CA ASN A 347 -16.83 21.04 -33.36
C ASN A 347 -15.32 20.70 -33.36
N ALA A 348 -14.51 21.67 -33.77
CA ALA A 348 -13.06 21.54 -33.95
C ALA A 348 -12.28 21.20 -32.67
N GLY A 349 -12.81 21.58 -31.50
CA GLY A 349 -12.21 21.27 -30.20
C GLY A 349 -12.50 19.86 -29.70
N GLY A 350 -13.42 19.10 -30.30
CA GLY A 350 -13.74 17.75 -29.81
C GLY A 350 -14.23 17.76 -28.35
N VAL A 351 -13.96 16.69 -27.60
CA VAL A 351 -14.30 16.59 -26.17
C VAL A 351 -13.03 16.85 -25.34
N THR A 352 -12.51 18.07 -25.38
CA THR A 352 -11.19 18.43 -24.79
C THR A 352 -11.23 19.68 -23.90
N GLY A 353 -12.41 20.03 -23.36
CA GLY A 353 -12.52 21.07 -22.34
C GLY A 353 -11.48 20.88 -21.22
N ILE A 354 -10.98 21.96 -20.64
CA ILE A 354 -9.88 21.85 -19.66
C ILE A 354 -10.31 21.10 -18.40
N ASP A 355 -11.56 21.25 -17.98
CA ASP A 355 -12.15 20.46 -16.91
C ASP A 355 -12.31 18.98 -17.29
N VAL A 356 -12.66 18.67 -18.54
CA VAL A 356 -12.67 17.30 -19.05
C VAL A 356 -11.26 16.70 -19.06
N CYS A 357 -10.24 17.44 -19.50
CA CYS A 357 -8.85 16.97 -19.40
C CYS A 357 -8.44 16.67 -17.96
N GLY A 358 -8.87 17.52 -17.02
CA GLY A 358 -8.67 17.32 -15.59
C GLY A 358 -9.43 16.11 -15.04
N HIS A 359 -10.67 15.91 -15.48
CA HIS A 359 -11.53 14.78 -15.14
C HIS A 359 -10.87 13.46 -15.57
N GLU A 360 -10.46 13.34 -16.83
CA GLU A 360 -9.83 12.10 -17.35
C GLU A 360 -8.53 11.74 -16.63
N LEU A 361 -7.66 12.73 -16.38
CA LEU A 361 -6.42 12.45 -15.66
C LEU A 361 -6.68 12.10 -14.18
N THR A 362 -7.75 12.62 -13.59
CA THR A 362 -8.12 12.32 -12.20
C THR A 362 -8.59 10.87 -12.03
N HIS A 363 -9.19 10.24 -13.04
CA HIS A 363 -9.42 8.79 -13.01
C HIS A 363 -8.12 7.99 -12.84
N GLY A 364 -7.05 8.41 -13.52
CA GLY A 364 -5.72 7.83 -13.33
C GLY A 364 -5.17 8.03 -11.90
N VAL A 365 -5.44 9.18 -11.28
CA VAL A 365 -5.09 9.43 -9.87
C VAL A 365 -5.90 8.53 -8.94
N THR A 366 -7.20 8.37 -9.17
CA THR A 366 -8.07 7.45 -8.42
C THR A 366 -7.55 6.01 -8.50
N GLN A 367 -7.21 5.53 -9.70
CA GLN A 367 -6.62 4.20 -9.92
C GLN A 367 -5.36 3.96 -9.09
N GLU A 368 -4.44 4.94 -9.05
CA GLU A 368 -3.16 4.80 -8.35
C GLU A 368 -3.22 5.17 -6.86
N THR A 369 -4.41 5.42 -6.31
CA THR A 369 -4.61 5.75 -4.90
C THR A 369 -5.66 4.86 -4.23
N CYS A 370 -6.93 5.26 -4.27
CA CYS A 370 -8.02 4.55 -3.60
C CYS A 370 -8.63 3.43 -4.44
N ASP A 371 -8.35 3.38 -5.74
CA ASP A 371 -8.79 2.33 -6.70
C ASP A 371 -10.30 2.04 -6.58
N LEU A 372 -11.10 3.10 -6.51
CA LEU A 372 -12.56 3.01 -6.36
C LEU A 372 -13.18 2.17 -7.48
N VAL A 373 -13.89 1.11 -7.09
CA VAL A 373 -14.64 0.26 -8.00
C VAL A 373 -15.65 1.12 -8.74
N TYR A 374 -15.60 1.07 -10.07
CA TYR A 374 -16.41 1.91 -10.95
C TYR A 374 -17.84 1.37 -11.10
N SER A 375 -18.58 1.31 -9.98
CA SER A 375 -19.97 0.84 -9.92
C SER A 375 -20.66 1.37 -8.67
N TYR A 376 -21.97 1.62 -8.76
CA TYR A 376 -22.82 2.14 -7.67
C TYR A 376 -22.18 3.35 -6.97
N GLU A 377 -22.21 3.43 -5.64
CA GLU A 377 -21.70 4.62 -4.93
C GLU A 377 -20.19 4.81 -5.09
N SER A 378 -19.39 3.74 -5.08
CA SER A 378 -17.94 3.87 -5.26
C SER A 378 -17.60 4.45 -6.64
N GLY A 379 -18.38 4.08 -7.67
CA GLY A 379 -18.27 4.68 -9.00
C GLY A 379 -18.77 6.13 -9.04
N ALA A 380 -19.85 6.45 -8.34
CA ALA A 380 -20.35 7.82 -8.24
C ALA A 380 -19.36 8.76 -7.52
N ILE A 381 -18.64 8.25 -6.51
CA ILE A 381 -17.55 8.98 -5.87
C ILE A 381 -16.36 9.13 -6.82
N ASN A 382 -16.02 8.09 -7.60
CA ASN A 382 -14.97 8.17 -8.63
C ASN A 382 -15.26 9.30 -9.63
N GLU A 383 -16.50 9.35 -10.16
CA GLU A 383 -16.97 10.44 -11.03
C GLU A 383 -16.94 11.81 -10.34
N SER A 384 -17.40 11.90 -9.09
CA SER A 384 -17.41 13.15 -8.32
C SER A 384 -15.98 13.68 -8.12
N LEU A 385 -15.02 12.82 -7.76
CA LEU A 385 -13.62 13.21 -7.60
C LEU A 385 -13.05 13.77 -8.90
N SER A 386 -13.35 13.14 -10.03
CA SER A 386 -12.91 13.60 -11.35
C SER A 386 -13.53 14.94 -11.75
N ASP A 387 -14.83 15.13 -11.52
CA ASP A 387 -15.51 16.43 -11.74
C ASP A 387 -14.94 17.55 -10.87
N ILE A 388 -14.76 17.29 -9.58
CA ILE A 388 -14.23 18.23 -8.60
C ILE A 388 -12.83 18.70 -8.99
N MET A 389 -11.95 17.76 -9.31
CA MET A 389 -10.57 18.08 -9.69
C MET A 389 -10.53 18.74 -11.07
N GLY A 390 -11.34 18.28 -12.02
CA GLY A 390 -11.51 18.92 -13.32
C GLY A 390 -11.89 20.39 -13.20
N LYS A 391 -12.91 20.70 -12.39
CA LYS A 391 -13.29 22.10 -12.15
C LYS A 391 -12.27 22.90 -11.37
N SER A 392 -11.61 22.29 -10.39
CA SER A 392 -10.53 22.96 -9.65
C SER A 392 -9.39 23.37 -10.58
N VAL A 393 -9.01 22.50 -11.53
CA VAL A 393 -8.01 22.79 -12.57
C VAL A 393 -8.46 23.94 -13.46
N GLN A 394 -9.74 23.95 -13.88
CA GLN A 394 -10.25 25.04 -14.71
C GLN A 394 -10.21 26.38 -13.98
N PHE A 395 -10.69 26.47 -12.74
CA PHE A 395 -10.63 27.71 -11.97
C PHE A 395 -9.19 28.17 -11.74
N TRP A 396 -8.26 27.24 -11.52
CA TRP A 396 -6.84 27.57 -11.36
C TRP A 396 -6.22 28.09 -12.66
N ALA A 397 -6.44 27.41 -13.79
CA ALA A 397 -5.87 27.78 -15.09
C ALA A 397 -6.59 28.97 -15.75
N LYS A 398 -7.85 29.22 -15.39
CA LYS A 398 -8.72 30.28 -15.90
C LYS A 398 -9.41 31.00 -14.72
N PRO A 399 -8.68 31.83 -13.95
CA PRO A 399 -9.22 32.46 -12.74
C PRO A 399 -10.35 33.48 -12.96
N ALA A 400 -10.62 33.85 -14.21
CA ALA A 400 -11.78 34.67 -14.57
C ALA A 400 -13.07 33.84 -14.77
N ASP A 401 -12.97 32.51 -14.87
CA ASP A 401 -14.13 31.63 -14.92
C ASP A 401 -14.76 31.52 -13.53
N SER A 402 -16.09 31.51 -13.49
CA SER A 402 -16.90 31.39 -12.28
C SER A 402 -18.03 30.36 -12.41
N SER A 403 -18.06 29.62 -13.53
CA SER A 403 -19.08 28.62 -13.81
C SER A 403 -18.78 27.30 -13.11
N TRP A 404 -19.76 26.81 -12.35
CA TRP A 404 -19.74 25.47 -11.74
C TRP A 404 -20.31 24.38 -12.65
N VAL A 405 -20.56 24.71 -13.91
CA VAL A 405 -21.07 23.76 -14.91
C VAL A 405 -19.90 23.06 -15.59
N LEU A 406 -19.80 21.75 -15.43
CA LEU A 406 -18.85 20.92 -16.14
C LEU A 406 -19.07 21.06 -17.65
N SER A 407 -17.96 21.18 -18.39
CA SER A 407 -17.88 21.37 -19.83
C SER A 407 -18.52 22.67 -20.39
N ASN A 408 -18.66 23.70 -19.55
CA ASN A 408 -19.14 25.04 -19.96
C ASN A 408 -18.35 25.63 -21.14
N ASP A 409 -17.03 25.45 -21.16
CA ASP A 409 -16.14 25.92 -22.23
C ASP A 409 -16.50 25.36 -23.61
N MET A 410 -17.11 24.17 -23.63
CA MET A 410 -17.52 23.48 -24.86
C MET A 410 -18.95 23.84 -25.28
N ALA A 411 -19.62 24.75 -24.54
CA ALA A 411 -21.05 25.02 -24.65
C ALA A 411 -21.89 23.73 -24.64
N TRP A 412 -21.48 22.77 -23.81
CA TRP A 412 -22.13 21.49 -23.64
C TRP A 412 -22.23 21.18 -22.16
N GLU A 413 -23.38 21.46 -21.56
CA GLU A 413 -23.55 21.36 -20.11
C GLU A 413 -23.85 19.90 -19.73
N LEU A 414 -22.84 19.20 -19.22
CA LEU A 414 -22.98 17.80 -18.83
C LEU A 414 -23.53 17.65 -17.42
N ARG A 415 -22.98 18.42 -16.48
CA ARG A 415 -23.28 18.36 -15.04
C ARG A 415 -23.11 19.74 -14.43
N ASP A 416 -23.90 20.04 -13.40
CA ASP A 416 -23.85 21.33 -12.70
C ASP A 416 -23.56 21.07 -11.24
N LEU A 417 -22.33 21.39 -10.80
CA LEU A 417 -21.91 21.16 -9.42
C LEU A 417 -22.68 22.07 -8.45
N SER A 418 -23.18 23.22 -8.89
CA SER A 418 -23.92 24.16 -8.04
C SER A 418 -25.42 23.87 -7.98
N ASN A 419 -25.96 23.14 -8.96
CA ASN A 419 -27.36 22.76 -9.02
C ASN A 419 -27.55 21.47 -9.85
N PRO A 420 -27.22 20.28 -9.29
CA PRO A 420 -27.30 19.02 -10.04
C PRO A 420 -28.72 18.73 -10.58
N SER A 421 -29.75 19.13 -9.83
CA SER A 421 -31.14 18.90 -10.20
C SER A 421 -31.56 19.61 -11.49
N ARG A 422 -30.88 20.71 -11.86
CA ARG A 422 -31.08 21.39 -13.15
C ARG A 422 -30.82 20.48 -14.35
N LEU A 423 -29.92 19.50 -14.18
CA LEU A 423 -29.54 18.52 -15.20
C LEU A 423 -29.96 17.09 -14.80
N SER A 424 -31.02 16.96 -13.99
CA SER A 424 -31.60 15.67 -13.56
C SER A 424 -30.61 14.76 -12.82
N GLN A 425 -29.74 15.34 -12.00
CA GLN A 425 -28.89 14.62 -11.06
C GLN A 425 -29.31 14.91 -9.61
N PRO A 426 -29.22 13.92 -8.70
CA PRO A 426 -29.50 14.14 -7.28
C PRO A 426 -28.51 15.13 -6.67
N ASP A 427 -29.03 16.04 -5.85
CA ASP A 427 -28.22 16.90 -4.97
C ASP A 427 -28.22 16.38 -3.52
N THR A 428 -29.12 15.46 -3.20
CA THR A 428 -29.31 14.83 -1.90
C THR A 428 -29.18 13.30 -2.03
N TYR A 429 -28.45 12.67 -1.10
CA TYR A 429 -28.24 11.22 -1.06
C TYR A 429 -29.57 10.46 -0.99
N GLN A 430 -29.79 9.55 -1.95
CA GLN A 430 -31.05 8.82 -2.15
C GLN A 430 -32.30 9.71 -2.36
N GLY A 431 -32.10 10.97 -2.71
CA GLY A 431 -33.14 11.95 -2.96
C GLY A 431 -33.72 11.88 -4.38
N ALA A 432 -34.29 13.00 -4.83
CA ALA A 432 -34.81 13.14 -6.18
C ALA A 432 -33.73 12.84 -7.22
N PHE A 433 -34.11 12.18 -8.32
CA PHE A 433 -33.21 11.75 -9.42
C PHE A 433 -32.16 10.67 -9.07
N TRP A 434 -32.14 10.14 -7.84
CA TRP A 434 -31.24 9.04 -7.48
C TRP A 434 -31.52 7.76 -8.30
N ILE A 435 -30.46 7.11 -8.79
CA ILE A 435 -30.53 5.87 -9.54
C ILE A 435 -30.14 4.68 -8.64
N SER A 436 -31.09 3.77 -8.39
CA SER A 436 -30.86 2.52 -7.65
C SER A 436 -30.78 1.27 -8.56
N SER A 437 -30.96 1.44 -9.87
CA SER A 437 -30.91 0.35 -10.85
C SER A 437 -29.48 0.11 -11.35
N SER A 438 -29.24 -0.98 -12.09
CA SER A 438 -27.95 -1.26 -12.72
C SER A 438 -27.62 -0.40 -13.95
N PHE A 439 -28.52 0.51 -14.36
CA PHE A 439 -28.25 1.47 -15.42
C PHE A 439 -27.01 2.30 -15.09
N ASP A 440 -26.18 2.60 -16.08
CA ASP A 440 -24.94 3.38 -15.87
C ASP A 440 -24.08 2.82 -14.71
N LEU A 441 -23.93 1.49 -14.69
CA LEU A 441 -23.18 0.74 -13.67
C LEU A 441 -23.65 1.00 -12.23
N GLY A 442 -24.91 1.36 -12.02
CA GLY A 442 -25.42 1.80 -10.71
C GLY A 442 -25.57 3.33 -10.60
N GLY A 443 -25.71 4.03 -11.72
CA GLY A 443 -25.89 5.47 -11.80
C GLY A 443 -24.64 6.27 -11.47
N VAL A 444 -23.44 5.82 -11.86
CA VAL A 444 -22.18 6.47 -11.45
C VAL A 444 -22.12 7.93 -11.88
N HIS A 445 -22.53 8.26 -13.10
CA HIS A 445 -22.54 9.65 -13.59
C HIS A 445 -23.74 10.44 -13.07
N THR A 446 -24.86 9.79 -12.75
CA THR A 446 -26.03 10.49 -12.20
C THR A 446 -25.83 10.80 -10.74
N ASN A 447 -25.56 9.79 -9.92
CA ASN A 447 -25.43 9.87 -8.47
C ASN A 447 -24.19 10.67 -8.02
N SER A 448 -23.24 10.98 -8.92
CA SER A 448 -22.13 11.91 -8.62
C SER A 448 -22.58 13.33 -8.31
N GLY A 449 -23.80 13.71 -8.71
CA GLY A 449 -24.42 14.99 -8.36
C GLY A 449 -24.36 15.31 -6.85
N VAL A 450 -24.48 14.29 -6.00
CA VAL A 450 -24.42 14.43 -4.53
C VAL A 450 -23.03 14.86 -4.08
N GLY A 451 -21.97 14.21 -4.56
CA GLY A 451 -20.59 14.59 -4.27
C GLY A 451 -20.21 15.95 -4.84
N ASN A 452 -20.69 16.24 -6.05
CA ASN A 452 -20.50 17.49 -6.75
C ASN A 452 -21.10 18.69 -6.00
N PHE A 453 -22.35 18.57 -5.54
CA PHE A 453 -23.01 19.62 -4.77
C PHE A 453 -22.43 19.79 -3.37
N MET A 454 -22.03 18.70 -2.72
CA MET A 454 -21.29 18.75 -1.46
C MET A 454 -20.00 19.57 -1.60
N PHE A 455 -19.22 19.34 -2.66
CA PHE A 455 -18.00 20.10 -2.89
C PHE A 455 -18.27 21.58 -3.21
N TYR A 456 -19.29 21.87 -4.02
CA TYR A 456 -19.71 23.25 -4.27
C TYR A 456 -20.04 23.97 -2.96
N LEU A 457 -20.86 23.37 -2.09
CA LEU A 457 -21.22 23.96 -0.80
C LEU A 457 -19.99 24.13 0.10
N LEU A 458 -19.07 23.17 0.13
CA LEU A 458 -17.84 23.28 0.92
C LEU A 458 -16.95 24.44 0.42
N ALA A 459 -16.76 24.55 -0.90
CA ALA A 459 -15.89 25.55 -1.50
C ALA A 459 -16.51 26.96 -1.50
N HIS A 460 -17.81 27.07 -1.79
CA HIS A 460 -18.51 28.35 -2.04
C HIS A 460 -19.43 28.78 -0.90
N GLY A 461 -19.87 27.85 -0.05
CA GLY A 461 -20.90 28.08 0.97
C GLY A 461 -22.31 28.16 0.37
N GLY A 462 -23.32 28.03 1.24
CA GLY A 462 -24.72 28.09 0.84
C GLY A 462 -25.67 27.72 1.97
N THR A 463 -26.94 28.09 1.82
CA THR A 463 -28.02 27.75 2.75
C THR A 463 -29.19 27.16 1.98
N GLY A 464 -29.91 26.21 2.56
CA GLY A 464 -31.07 25.61 1.91
C GLY A 464 -31.79 24.59 2.78
N VAL A 465 -32.66 23.81 2.15
CA VAL A 465 -33.33 22.64 2.73
C VAL A 465 -33.18 21.50 1.75
N ASN A 466 -32.66 20.36 2.20
CA ASN A 466 -32.47 19.20 1.33
C ASN A 466 -33.73 18.34 1.22
N ASP A 467 -33.69 17.29 0.39
CA ASP A 467 -34.86 16.43 0.14
C ASP A 467 -35.39 15.71 1.39
N ASN A 468 -34.58 15.61 2.45
CA ASN A 468 -34.98 15.04 3.74
C ASN A 468 -35.73 16.05 4.63
N GLY A 469 -35.92 17.29 4.18
CA GLY A 469 -36.52 18.38 4.96
C GLY A 469 -35.56 19.02 5.97
N ASN A 470 -34.26 18.73 5.88
CA ASN A 470 -33.26 19.25 6.79
C ASN A 470 -32.72 20.60 6.28
N ALA A 471 -32.91 21.66 7.07
CA ALA A 471 -32.33 22.96 6.79
C ALA A 471 -30.82 22.97 7.10
N TYR A 472 -30.02 23.53 6.20
CA TYR A 472 -28.56 23.60 6.34
C TYR A 472 -28.03 25.01 6.08
N ASP A 473 -26.87 25.31 6.67
CA ASP A 473 -26.07 26.51 6.46
C ASP A 473 -24.59 26.12 6.45
N VAL A 474 -23.95 26.19 5.28
CA VAL A 474 -22.55 25.84 5.05
C VAL A 474 -21.76 27.11 4.79
N LYS A 475 -20.68 27.33 5.54
CA LYS A 475 -19.75 28.44 5.30
C LYS A 475 -18.66 28.01 4.32
N SER A 476 -18.32 28.91 3.40
CA SER A 476 -17.22 28.70 2.46
C SER A 476 -15.90 28.55 3.21
N ILE A 477 -15.15 27.49 2.87
CA ILE A 477 -13.74 27.36 3.25
C ILE A 477 -12.78 27.73 2.09
N GLY A 478 -13.33 28.11 0.94
CA GLY A 478 -12.60 28.42 -0.28
C GLY A 478 -12.17 27.18 -1.07
N LEU A 479 -11.96 27.38 -2.38
CA LEU A 479 -11.65 26.30 -3.33
C LEU A 479 -10.35 25.55 -2.97
N ASP A 480 -9.28 26.28 -2.62
CA ASP A 480 -7.98 25.67 -2.34
C ASP A 480 -8.01 24.70 -1.16
N LYS A 481 -8.66 25.09 -0.04
CA LYS A 481 -8.79 24.23 1.13
C LYS A 481 -9.71 23.04 0.85
N ALA A 482 -10.84 23.29 0.17
CA ALA A 482 -11.75 22.23 -0.23
C ALA A 482 -11.03 21.19 -1.11
N ALA A 483 -10.28 21.63 -2.13
CA ALA A 483 -9.51 20.75 -3.02
C ALA A 483 -8.43 19.96 -2.26
N GLN A 484 -7.72 20.56 -1.29
CA GLN A 484 -6.76 19.85 -0.43
C GLN A 484 -7.42 18.74 0.40
N ILE A 485 -8.60 19.01 0.97
CA ILE A 485 -9.37 18.01 1.73
C ILE A 485 -9.80 16.86 0.82
N ILE A 486 -10.36 17.17 -0.35
CA ILE A 486 -10.81 16.16 -1.31
C ILE A 486 -9.62 15.31 -1.79
N TYR A 487 -8.52 15.92 -2.21
CA TYR A 487 -7.32 15.18 -2.64
C TYR A 487 -6.78 14.28 -1.53
N ARG A 488 -6.69 14.79 -0.29
CA ARG A 488 -6.20 13.99 0.84
C ARG A 488 -7.16 12.84 1.17
N SER A 489 -8.48 13.04 1.05
CA SER A 489 -9.49 11.99 1.24
C SER A 489 -9.30 10.86 0.22
N GLN A 490 -9.12 11.20 -1.06
CA GLN A 490 -8.85 10.28 -2.17
C GLN A 490 -7.53 9.54 -1.99
N ALA A 491 -6.44 10.27 -1.72
CA ALA A 491 -5.10 9.70 -1.75
C ALA A 491 -4.75 8.80 -0.57
N PHE A 492 -5.39 8.98 0.60
CA PHE A 492 -4.92 8.35 1.86
C PHE A 492 -5.99 7.65 2.70
N TYR A 493 -7.29 7.84 2.43
CA TYR A 493 -8.35 7.30 3.29
C TYR A 493 -9.37 6.43 2.54
N LEU A 494 -9.77 6.85 1.34
CA LEU A 494 -10.69 6.08 0.54
C LEU A 494 -10.07 4.74 0.11
N THR A 495 -10.92 3.74 -0.04
CA THR A 495 -10.57 2.38 -0.47
C THR A 495 -11.50 1.92 -1.59
N PRO A 496 -11.22 0.80 -2.29
CA PRO A 496 -11.95 0.44 -3.49
C PRO A 496 -13.48 0.35 -3.35
N THR A 497 -13.97 -0.04 -2.17
CA THR A 497 -15.41 -0.23 -1.92
C THR A 497 -16.05 0.87 -1.09
N SER A 498 -15.36 2.01 -0.91
CA SER A 498 -15.87 3.11 -0.09
C SER A 498 -17.21 3.65 -0.64
N GLN A 499 -18.15 3.87 0.26
CA GLN A 499 -19.48 4.43 0.01
C GLN A 499 -19.53 5.91 0.42
N TYR A 500 -20.65 6.60 0.18
CA TYR A 500 -20.76 8.05 0.45
C TYR A 500 -20.50 8.41 1.92
N TYR A 501 -20.94 7.56 2.84
CA TYR A 501 -20.68 7.75 4.27
C TYR A 501 -19.19 7.55 4.62
N ASP A 502 -18.50 6.62 3.97
CA ASP A 502 -17.04 6.46 4.14
C ASP A 502 -16.30 7.71 3.64
N TRP A 503 -16.77 8.31 2.53
CA TRP A 503 -16.17 9.53 2.00
C TRP A 503 -16.35 10.72 2.95
N ARG A 504 -17.50 10.84 3.61
CA ARG A 504 -17.68 11.81 4.69
C ARG A 504 -16.63 11.65 5.79
N VAL A 505 -16.44 10.42 6.28
CA VAL A 505 -15.44 10.13 7.34
C VAL A 505 -14.02 10.42 6.86
N ALA A 506 -13.71 10.09 5.60
CA ALA A 506 -12.42 10.38 4.97
C ALA A 506 -12.16 11.89 4.88
N CYS A 507 -13.14 12.70 4.46
CA CYS A 507 -13.01 14.15 4.39
C CYS A 507 -12.87 14.79 5.78
N ILE A 508 -13.60 14.30 6.80
CA ILE A 508 -13.44 14.78 8.19
C ILE A 508 -12.02 14.48 8.70
N SER A 509 -11.51 13.28 8.41
CA SER A 509 -10.14 12.88 8.79
C SER A 509 -9.10 13.73 8.06
N ALA A 510 -9.29 13.95 6.76
CA ALA A 510 -8.43 14.81 5.95
C ALA A 510 -8.40 16.26 6.45
N ALA A 511 -9.56 16.85 6.75
CA ALA A 511 -9.65 18.20 7.31
C ALA A 511 -9.02 18.28 8.71
N THR A 512 -9.21 17.24 9.54
CA THR A 512 -8.59 17.15 10.87
C THR A 512 -7.07 17.12 10.77
N ASP A 513 -6.51 16.36 9.85
CA ASP A 513 -5.07 16.27 9.63
C ASP A 513 -4.46 17.60 9.13
N LEU A 514 -5.18 18.31 8.26
CA LEU A 514 -4.71 19.55 7.64
C LEU A 514 -4.86 20.77 8.57
N TYR A 515 -5.96 20.84 9.33
CA TYR A 515 -6.38 22.06 10.03
C TYR A 515 -6.66 21.86 11.52
N GLY A 516 -6.70 20.61 12.01
CA GLY A 516 -6.98 20.26 13.41
C GLY A 516 -8.46 19.90 13.67
N SER A 517 -8.73 19.11 14.70
CA SER A 517 -10.07 18.54 14.97
C SER A 517 -11.14 19.56 15.42
N ALA A 518 -10.72 20.72 15.91
CA ALA A 518 -11.61 21.81 16.33
C ALA A 518 -11.67 22.96 15.30
N SER A 519 -11.18 22.72 14.08
CA SER A 519 -11.12 23.74 13.03
C SER A 519 -12.49 24.03 12.41
N ALA A 520 -12.63 25.22 11.82
CA ALA A 520 -13.82 25.56 11.05
C ALA A 520 -13.97 24.62 9.84
N GLU A 521 -12.87 24.22 9.22
CA GLU A 521 -12.84 23.31 8.08
C GLU A 521 -13.46 21.95 8.40
N VAL A 522 -13.17 21.37 9.56
CA VAL A 522 -13.82 20.13 10.01
C VAL A 522 -15.33 20.31 10.19
N SER A 523 -15.76 21.44 10.75
CA SER A 523 -17.17 21.77 10.91
C SER A 523 -17.87 21.92 9.56
N GLU A 524 -17.28 22.65 8.61
CA GLU A 524 -17.91 22.88 7.31
C GLU A 524 -17.91 21.64 6.41
N VAL A 525 -16.94 20.72 6.56
CA VAL A 525 -17.04 19.38 5.95
C VAL A 525 -18.29 18.65 6.47
N LYS A 526 -18.51 18.63 7.78
CA LYS A 526 -19.71 17.98 8.35
C LYS A 526 -20.99 18.64 7.85
N ASN A 527 -21.04 19.98 7.82
CA ASN A 527 -22.20 20.73 7.32
C ASN A 527 -22.47 20.47 5.84
N ALA A 528 -21.44 20.42 4.99
CA ALA A 528 -21.58 20.16 3.57
C ALA A 528 -22.13 18.75 3.29
N PHE A 529 -21.65 17.73 4.02
CA PHE A 529 -22.21 16.38 3.90
C PHE A 529 -23.63 16.28 4.48
N TYR A 530 -23.91 16.96 5.58
CA TYR A 530 -25.27 17.06 6.13
C TYR A 530 -26.25 17.71 5.15
N ALA A 531 -25.81 18.78 4.45
CA ALA A 531 -26.59 19.46 3.44
C ALA A 531 -27.02 18.51 2.32
N VAL A 532 -26.15 17.58 1.91
CA VAL A 532 -26.49 16.55 0.90
C VAL A 532 -27.08 15.26 1.50
N GLY A 533 -27.53 15.29 2.76
CA GLY A 533 -28.26 14.19 3.40
C GLY A 533 -27.39 13.07 3.99
N ILE A 534 -26.10 13.30 4.20
CA ILE A 534 -25.15 12.28 4.67
C ILE A 534 -24.64 12.64 6.08
N GLY A 535 -25.08 11.87 7.07
CA GLY A 535 -24.66 12.04 8.46
C GLY A 535 -25.18 13.34 9.11
N PRO A 536 -24.82 13.59 10.38
CA PRO A 536 -25.20 14.80 11.10
C PRO A 536 -24.36 16.02 10.71
N ASP A 537 -24.88 17.21 11.04
CA ASP A 537 -24.23 18.53 10.92
C ASP A 537 -23.04 18.67 11.89
N ALA A 538 -22.41 19.85 11.91
CA ALA A 538 -21.26 20.12 12.79
C ALA A 538 -21.57 20.01 14.28
N ASN A 539 -22.82 20.28 14.68
CA ASN A 539 -23.27 20.21 16.08
C ASN A 539 -23.63 18.78 16.50
N GLY A 540 -23.97 17.91 15.53
CA GLY A 540 -24.18 16.50 15.75
C GLY A 540 -22.90 15.66 15.67
N CYS A 541 -23.04 14.41 16.09
CA CYS A 541 -21.97 13.42 16.11
C CYS A 541 -22.46 12.11 15.53
N ASP A 542 -21.54 11.37 14.91
CA ASP A 542 -21.88 10.15 14.20
C ASP A 542 -22.40 9.07 15.15
N ALA A 543 -23.28 8.23 14.61
CA ALA A 543 -23.73 7.03 15.31
C ALA A 543 -22.56 6.03 15.39
N PRO A 544 -22.31 5.41 16.55
CA PRO A 544 -21.36 4.31 16.63
C PRO A 544 -21.83 3.11 15.79
N TYR A 545 -20.89 2.27 15.34
CA TYR A 545 -21.15 1.19 14.38
C TYR A 545 -20.41 -0.10 14.76
N GLN A 546 -20.65 -1.19 14.01
CA GLN A 546 -20.11 -2.53 14.30
C GLN A 546 -20.37 -2.98 15.75
N LEU A 547 -21.63 -2.98 16.15
CA LEU A 547 -22.06 -3.43 17.47
C LEU A 547 -21.76 -4.93 17.64
N GLN A 548 -21.20 -5.29 18.79
CA GLN A 548 -20.87 -6.66 19.16
C GLN A 548 -21.35 -6.97 20.57
N THR A 549 -21.72 -8.23 20.79
CA THR A 549 -22.04 -8.76 22.12
C THR A 549 -21.17 -9.96 22.41
N THR A 550 -20.53 -9.96 23.57
CA THR A 550 -19.62 -11.01 24.03
C THR A 550 -19.85 -11.28 25.53
N ASP A 551 -19.22 -12.32 26.07
CA ASP A 551 -19.31 -12.68 27.51
C ASP A 551 -20.74 -12.78 28.06
N THR A 552 -21.66 -13.27 27.22
CA THR A 552 -23.06 -13.43 27.60
C THR A 552 -23.22 -14.52 28.66
N THR A 553 -23.83 -14.15 29.77
CA THR A 553 -24.15 -15.04 30.89
C THR A 553 -25.66 -15.14 31.07
N ARG A 554 -26.09 -15.77 32.16
CA ARG A 554 -27.52 -15.85 32.52
C ARG A 554 -28.12 -14.49 32.90
N ASN A 555 -27.32 -13.52 33.30
CA ASN A 555 -27.82 -12.25 33.84
C ASN A 555 -26.98 -11.02 33.46
N ALA A 556 -26.03 -11.17 32.53
CA ALA A 556 -25.17 -10.10 32.07
C ALA A 556 -24.64 -10.37 30.66
N VAL A 557 -24.22 -9.32 29.97
CA VAL A 557 -23.53 -9.36 28.67
C VAL A 557 -22.54 -8.20 28.59
N LEU A 558 -21.47 -8.35 27.81
CA LEU A 558 -20.59 -7.26 27.42
C LEU A 558 -21.02 -6.72 26.06
N LEU A 559 -21.42 -5.46 26.02
CA LEU A 559 -21.77 -4.74 24.79
C LEU A 559 -20.54 -3.94 24.34
N SER A 560 -20.19 -3.96 23.06
CA SER A 560 -19.07 -3.17 22.53
C SER A 560 -19.35 -2.65 21.13
N TRP A 561 -18.74 -1.52 20.76
CA TRP A 561 -18.91 -0.86 19.46
C TRP A 561 -17.61 -0.22 18.97
N ARG A 562 -17.56 0.14 17.69
CA ARG A 562 -16.53 1.04 17.17
C ARG A 562 -16.88 2.48 17.52
N PRO A 563 -15.91 3.27 18.03
CA PRO A 563 -16.16 4.65 18.41
C PRO A 563 -16.55 5.49 17.19
N ALA A 564 -17.54 6.35 17.37
CA ALA A 564 -17.77 7.52 16.54
C ALA A 564 -17.31 8.79 17.30
N PRO A 565 -16.93 9.88 16.59
CA PRO A 565 -16.47 11.11 17.22
C PRO A 565 -17.50 11.66 18.22
N GLY A 566 -17.09 11.87 19.48
CA GLY A 566 -17.95 12.38 20.56
C GLY A 566 -17.21 12.38 21.90
N ILE A 567 -17.83 12.94 22.94
CA ILE A 567 -17.28 13.00 24.31
C ILE A 567 -17.74 11.84 25.20
N GLY A 568 -18.52 10.90 24.67
CA GLY A 568 -19.08 9.76 25.39
C GLY A 568 -20.21 9.10 24.61
N TYR A 569 -20.97 8.22 25.27
CA TYR A 569 -22.02 7.43 24.66
C TYR A 569 -23.25 7.28 25.58
N ASN A 570 -24.42 7.14 24.96
CA ASN A 570 -25.61 6.61 25.60
C ASN A 570 -25.91 5.24 25.01
N VAL A 571 -26.17 4.24 25.86
CA VAL A 571 -26.55 2.88 25.48
C VAL A 571 -28.01 2.67 25.82
N GLN A 572 -28.79 2.17 24.88
CA GLN A 572 -30.17 1.76 25.11
C GLN A 572 -30.32 0.26 24.96
N TYR A 573 -31.12 -0.36 25.83
CA TYR A 573 -31.49 -1.77 25.71
C TYR A 573 -32.95 -2.01 26.11
N LYS A 574 -33.55 -3.05 25.55
CA LYS A 574 -34.90 -3.52 25.89
C LYS A 574 -35.00 -5.02 25.75
N LEU A 575 -36.00 -5.63 26.40
CA LEU A 575 -36.44 -6.97 26.01
C LEU A 575 -36.92 -6.92 24.56
N ALA A 576 -36.62 -7.94 23.77
CA ALA A 576 -37.05 -7.99 22.36
C ALA A 576 -38.58 -7.85 22.22
N THR A 577 -39.33 -8.36 23.21
CA THR A 577 -40.80 -8.26 23.30
C THR A 577 -41.32 -6.93 23.86
N SER A 578 -40.45 -6.05 24.33
CA SER A 578 -40.82 -4.73 24.86
C SER A 578 -40.80 -3.68 23.76
N GLY A 579 -41.71 -2.71 23.82
CA GLY A 579 -41.70 -1.49 23.00
C GLY A 579 -40.87 -0.35 23.60
N THR A 580 -40.44 -0.46 24.86
CA THR A 580 -39.77 0.63 25.60
C THR A 580 -38.31 0.31 25.86
N PHE A 581 -37.42 1.27 25.54
CA PHE A 581 -35.98 1.21 25.84
C PHE A 581 -35.65 1.76 27.23
N THR A 582 -34.69 1.11 27.88
CA THR A 582 -33.99 1.64 29.05
C THR A 582 -32.68 2.28 28.58
N THR A 583 -32.40 3.52 29.02
CA THR A 583 -31.20 4.27 28.63
C THR A 583 -30.17 4.29 29.75
N ILE A 584 -28.92 4.07 29.40
CA ILE A 584 -27.73 4.24 30.23
C ILE A 584 -26.93 5.37 29.60
N GLY A 585 -26.76 6.49 30.30
CA GLY A 585 -26.01 7.63 29.81
C GLY A 585 -24.58 7.71 30.34
N ASN A 586 -23.81 8.65 29.79
CA ASN A 586 -22.45 9.00 30.21
C ASN A 586 -21.45 7.83 30.17
N VAL A 587 -21.62 6.89 29.24
CA VAL A 587 -20.64 5.81 29.04
C VAL A 587 -19.42 6.40 28.35
N GLN A 588 -18.24 6.32 29.00
CA GLN A 588 -17.00 6.91 28.49
C GLN A 588 -16.19 5.95 27.62
N ASP A 589 -16.35 4.65 27.86
CA ASP A 589 -15.69 3.59 27.10
C ASP A 589 -16.49 3.21 25.85
N THR A 590 -15.86 2.52 24.90
CA THR A 590 -16.54 1.94 23.72
C THR A 590 -17.17 0.57 24.01
N PHE A 591 -17.41 0.28 25.29
CA PHE A 591 -18.06 -0.92 25.76
C PHE A 591 -18.83 -0.64 27.05
N TYR A 592 -19.83 -1.48 27.33
CA TYR A 592 -20.60 -1.41 28.56
C TYR A 592 -21.03 -2.80 29.01
N ARG A 593 -20.77 -3.14 30.28
CA ARG A 593 -21.22 -4.40 30.86
C ARG A 593 -22.63 -4.27 31.42
N LEU A 594 -23.59 -4.76 30.66
CA LEU A 594 -24.99 -4.79 31.07
C LEU A 594 -25.23 -5.95 32.03
N THR A 595 -25.88 -5.70 33.17
CA THR A 595 -26.12 -6.70 34.23
C THR A 595 -27.58 -6.72 34.66
N ARG A 596 -27.94 -7.66 35.56
CA ARG A 596 -29.31 -7.86 36.08
C ARG A 596 -30.34 -8.24 35.01
N LEU A 597 -29.89 -8.90 33.95
CA LEU A 597 -30.74 -9.44 32.91
C LEU A 597 -31.45 -10.72 33.39
N LYS A 598 -32.61 -11.03 32.79
CA LYS A 598 -33.37 -12.24 33.10
C LYS A 598 -32.86 -13.40 32.22
N PRO A 599 -32.56 -14.57 32.79
CA PRO A 599 -32.07 -15.74 32.04
C PRO A 599 -33.03 -16.21 30.95
N GLY A 600 -32.50 -16.65 29.82
CA GLY A 600 -33.25 -17.26 28.72
C GLY A 600 -34.10 -16.29 27.89
N LEU A 601 -33.88 -14.98 28.02
CA LEU A 601 -34.60 -13.96 27.26
C LEU A 601 -33.69 -13.25 26.25
N SER A 602 -34.30 -12.83 25.15
CA SER A 602 -33.69 -12.01 24.10
C SER A 602 -33.87 -10.53 24.36
N TYR A 603 -32.84 -9.76 24.03
CA TYR A 603 -32.76 -8.32 24.21
C TYR A 603 -32.29 -7.65 22.93
N ASP A 604 -32.81 -6.45 22.69
CA ASP A 604 -32.35 -5.53 21.66
C ASP A 604 -31.59 -4.38 22.30
N TRP A 605 -30.55 -3.88 21.63
CA TRP A 605 -29.79 -2.74 22.10
C TRP A 605 -29.24 -1.89 20.94
N ARG A 606 -28.91 -0.64 21.26
CA ARG A 606 -28.34 0.35 20.35
C ARG A 606 -27.52 1.36 21.15
N VAL A 607 -26.67 2.11 20.48
CA VAL A 607 -25.81 3.11 21.11
C VAL A 607 -25.80 4.40 20.29
N GLN A 608 -25.70 5.56 20.93
CA GLN A 608 -25.47 6.84 20.26
C GLN A 608 -24.31 7.56 20.93
N SER A 609 -23.58 8.36 20.17
CA SER A 609 -22.53 9.23 20.71
C SER A 609 -23.16 10.44 21.43
N THR A 610 -22.54 10.93 22.49
CA THR A 610 -22.82 12.26 23.06
C THR A 610 -21.82 13.23 22.45
N CYS A 611 -22.30 14.26 21.77
CA CYS A 611 -21.45 15.17 20.99
C CYS A 611 -20.84 16.23 21.89
N ASP A 612 -21.65 16.76 22.82
CA ASP A 612 -21.28 17.66 23.89
C ASP A 612 -22.23 17.46 25.09
N SER A 613 -22.24 18.39 26.05
CA SER A 613 -23.10 18.31 27.24
C SER A 613 -24.60 18.45 26.98
N LEU A 614 -25.00 18.92 25.79
CA LEU A 614 -26.38 19.23 25.42
C LEU A 614 -26.87 18.44 24.18
N HIS A 615 -25.97 17.92 23.36
CA HIS A 615 -26.28 17.27 22.10
C HIS A 615 -25.84 15.80 22.06
N SER A 616 -26.66 14.96 21.45
CA SER A 616 -26.34 13.55 21.15
C SER A 616 -26.57 13.25 19.68
N GLY A 617 -25.79 12.31 19.16
CA GLY A 617 -25.84 11.86 17.79
C GLY A 617 -27.04 10.96 17.51
N LEU A 618 -27.09 10.43 16.29
CA LEU A 618 -28.08 9.41 15.92
C LEU A 618 -27.82 8.09 16.65
N TRP A 619 -28.88 7.31 16.87
CA TRP A 619 -28.75 5.93 17.33
C TRP A 619 -28.17 5.05 16.23
N SER A 620 -27.27 4.15 16.63
CA SER A 620 -26.78 3.06 15.79
C SER A 620 -27.92 2.18 15.29
N ALA A 621 -27.64 1.39 14.26
CA ALA A 621 -28.45 0.23 13.95
C ALA A 621 -28.62 -0.65 15.20
N GLN A 622 -29.80 -1.26 15.34
CA GLN A 622 -30.11 -2.12 16.48
C GLN A 622 -29.40 -3.48 16.34
N ALA A 623 -28.83 -3.97 17.44
CA ALA A 623 -28.30 -5.32 17.56
C ALA A 623 -29.07 -6.11 18.62
N SER A 624 -29.01 -7.44 18.57
CA SER A 624 -29.74 -8.31 19.49
C SER A 624 -28.83 -9.38 20.10
N PHE A 625 -29.17 -9.83 21.32
CA PHE A 625 -28.50 -10.94 22.00
C PHE A 625 -29.50 -11.72 22.88
N ALA A 626 -29.16 -12.96 23.25
CA ALA A 626 -29.97 -13.77 24.17
C ALA A 626 -29.15 -14.21 25.39
N THR A 627 -29.72 -14.05 26.59
CA THR A 627 -29.10 -14.53 27.83
C THR A 627 -29.20 -16.04 27.98
N LEU A 628 -28.24 -16.66 28.66
CA LEU A 628 -28.25 -18.10 28.89
C LEU A 628 -29.46 -18.52 29.77
N ALA A 629 -30.05 -19.68 29.49
CA ALA A 629 -31.18 -20.22 30.27
C ALA A 629 -30.77 -20.77 31.65
N ARG A 630 -31.74 -20.99 32.56
CA ARG A 630 -31.54 -21.77 33.79
C ARG A 630 -31.43 -23.26 33.42
N ARG A 631 -30.47 -23.99 33.99
CA ARG A 631 -30.36 -25.45 33.80
C ARG A 631 -31.40 -26.16 34.67
N GLY A 632 -32.24 -26.99 34.07
CA GLY A 632 -33.10 -27.95 34.77
C GLY A 632 -32.34 -29.20 35.23
N THR A 633 -33.01 -30.10 35.95
CA THR A 633 -32.47 -31.42 36.32
C THR A 633 -32.13 -32.21 35.04
N ILE A 634 -30.86 -32.55 34.86
CA ILE A 634 -30.37 -33.30 33.70
C ILE A 634 -30.72 -34.79 33.91
N ALA A 635 -31.35 -35.42 32.91
CA ALA A 635 -31.74 -36.83 32.93
C ALA A 635 -30.89 -37.62 31.94
N TYR A 636 -30.22 -38.67 32.40
CA TYR A 636 -29.38 -39.54 31.58
C TYR A 636 -30.11 -40.84 31.23
N CYS A 637 -29.81 -41.41 30.06
CA CYS A 637 -30.34 -42.71 29.66
C CYS A 637 -29.91 -43.84 30.62
N THR A 638 -30.72 -44.89 30.72
CA THR A 638 -30.42 -46.09 31.53
C THR A 638 -29.40 -47.01 30.85
N SER A 639 -28.55 -47.69 31.62
CA SER A 639 -27.62 -48.72 31.14
C SER A 639 -27.28 -49.68 32.29
N ALA A 640 -27.23 -50.99 32.03
CA ALA A 640 -26.96 -52.01 33.06
C ALA A 640 -26.57 -53.38 32.45
N GLY A 641 -25.79 -54.16 33.20
CA GLY A 641 -25.60 -55.60 32.98
C GLY A 641 -26.70 -56.44 33.63
N SER A 642 -26.97 -57.66 33.14
CA SER A 642 -27.97 -58.57 33.74
C SER A 642 -27.38 -59.78 34.48
N PHE A 643 -26.08 -60.05 34.32
CA PHE A 643 -25.33 -61.11 34.98
C PHE A 643 -23.99 -60.56 35.52
N THR A 644 -23.95 -60.24 36.82
CA THR A 644 -22.80 -59.65 37.51
C THR A 644 -22.04 -60.59 38.43
N SER A 645 -22.58 -61.80 38.68
CA SER A 645 -21.92 -62.81 39.50
C SER A 645 -20.64 -63.38 38.88
N GLY A 646 -20.41 -63.14 37.58
CA GLY A 646 -19.20 -63.52 36.86
C GLY A 646 -18.14 -62.43 36.77
N GLU A 647 -18.54 -61.15 36.73
CA GLU A 647 -17.66 -59.99 36.63
C GLU A 647 -18.37 -58.71 37.09
N TYR A 648 -17.64 -57.85 37.81
CA TYR A 648 -18.12 -56.52 38.22
C TYR A 648 -16.95 -55.54 38.40
N ILE A 649 -17.25 -54.25 38.40
CA ILE A 649 -16.28 -53.18 38.63
C ILE A 649 -15.90 -53.21 40.11
N GLN A 650 -14.68 -53.64 40.41
CA GLN A 650 -14.19 -53.72 41.79
C GLN A 650 -13.69 -52.37 42.27
N ARG A 651 -12.99 -51.64 41.40
CA ARG A 651 -12.30 -50.42 41.81
C ARG A 651 -12.07 -49.47 40.65
N ILE A 652 -12.32 -48.19 40.92
CA ILE A 652 -11.83 -47.09 40.10
C ILE A 652 -10.91 -46.17 40.88
N SER A 653 -9.96 -45.55 40.19
CA SER A 653 -9.09 -44.52 40.75
C SER A 653 -8.78 -43.43 39.74
N ILE A 654 -8.94 -42.17 40.13
CA ILE A 654 -8.68 -41.02 39.26
C ILE A 654 -8.38 -39.78 40.11
N ASN A 655 -7.28 -39.08 39.82
CA ASN A 655 -6.94 -37.81 40.48
C ASN A 655 -7.02 -37.85 42.04
N GLY A 656 -6.52 -38.92 42.66
CA GLY A 656 -6.59 -39.12 44.12
C GLY A 656 -7.95 -39.58 44.66
N PHE A 657 -9.02 -39.56 43.85
CA PHE A 657 -10.28 -40.21 44.16
C PHE A 657 -10.17 -41.72 43.94
N THR A 658 -10.75 -42.51 44.85
CA THR A 658 -10.85 -43.96 44.67
C THR A 658 -12.21 -44.44 45.16
N ASN A 659 -12.86 -45.29 44.37
CA ASN A 659 -14.05 -46.01 44.80
C ASN A 659 -13.78 -47.51 44.69
N THR A 660 -14.05 -48.26 45.75
CA THR A 660 -14.06 -49.73 45.72
C THR A 660 -15.50 -50.17 45.94
N SER A 661 -16.02 -50.90 44.96
CA SER A 661 -17.41 -51.34 44.85
C SER A 661 -17.47 -52.87 44.84
N GLY A 662 -18.68 -53.39 45.00
CA GLY A 662 -19.00 -54.82 44.94
C GLY A 662 -20.09 -55.04 43.90
N ASP A 663 -20.47 -56.29 43.66
CA ASP A 663 -21.57 -56.63 42.74
C ASP A 663 -22.86 -55.83 43.04
N ASN A 664 -23.23 -54.91 42.14
CA ASN A 664 -24.42 -54.06 42.26
C ASN A 664 -25.59 -54.51 41.38
N LYS A 665 -25.65 -55.79 40.98
CA LYS A 665 -26.70 -56.32 40.09
C LYS A 665 -26.78 -55.57 38.75
N GLY A 666 -25.64 -55.09 38.26
CA GLY A 666 -25.46 -54.58 36.90
C GLY A 666 -25.41 -53.07 36.75
N TYR A 667 -25.80 -52.31 37.79
CA TYR A 667 -25.73 -50.84 37.78
C TYR A 667 -25.43 -50.26 39.18
N GLY A 668 -24.31 -49.55 39.30
CA GLY A 668 -23.90 -48.80 40.48
C GLY A 668 -24.13 -47.30 40.30
N ASN A 669 -25.03 -46.71 41.11
CA ASN A 669 -25.23 -45.25 41.15
C ASN A 669 -24.37 -44.61 42.26
N TYR A 670 -23.25 -44.01 41.88
CA TYR A 670 -22.31 -43.33 42.78
C TYR A 670 -22.33 -41.81 42.59
N THR A 671 -23.45 -41.27 42.14
CA THR A 671 -23.59 -39.85 41.79
C THR A 671 -23.62 -38.92 43.01
N ASN A 672 -23.73 -39.49 44.22
CA ASN A 672 -23.45 -38.80 45.48
C ASN A 672 -21.95 -38.59 45.75
N LYS A 673 -21.06 -39.27 45.03
CA LYS A 673 -19.60 -39.10 45.09
C LYS A 673 -19.15 -38.19 43.94
N THR A 674 -18.41 -37.13 44.26
CA THR A 674 -17.98 -36.12 43.28
C THR A 674 -16.49 -36.21 43.02
N ILE A 675 -16.11 -36.39 41.76
CA ILE A 675 -14.73 -36.38 41.27
C ILE A 675 -14.42 -34.98 40.74
N GLN A 676 -13.32 -34.38 41.22
CA GLN A 676 -12.88 -33.05 40.76
C GLN A 676 -11.94 -33.19 39.56
N LEU A 677 -12.29 -32.56 38.45
CA LEU A 677 -11.44 -32.43 37.27
C LEU A 677 -11.29 -30.95 36.89
N THR A 678 -10.30 -30.63 36.08
CA THR A 678 -10.01 -29.26 35.62
C THR A 678 -9.80 -29.27 34.12
N GLN A 679 -10.34 -28.27 33.42
CA GLN A 679 -10.15 -28.11 31.97
C GLN A 679 -8.66 -28.12 31.58
N HIS A 680 -8.34 -28.55 30.36
CA HIS A 680 -6.99 -28.65 29.80
C HIS A 680 -6.02 -29.60 30.50
N ASN A 681 -6.47 -30.35 31.51
CA ASN A 681 -5.64 -31.35 32.16
C ASN A 681 -5.91 -32.74 31.58
N THR A 682 -4.85 -33.54 31.55
CA THR A 682 -4.91 -34.98 31.26
C THR A 682 -5.08 -35.75 32.55
N TYR A 683 -5.96 -36.75 32.55
CA TYR A 683 -6.22 -37.62 33.69
C TYR A 683 -6.08 -39.08 33.31
N ASN A 684 -5.58 -39.87 34.26
CA ASN A 684 -5.49 -41.32 34.16
C ASN A 684 -6.57 -41.93 35.07
N LEU A 685 -7.52 -42.63 34.47
CA LEU A 685 -8.52 -43.42 35.17
C LEU A 685 -8.04 -44.87 35.24
N GLY A 686 -7.69 -45.31 36.45
CA GLY A 686 -7.44 -46.71 36.75
C GLY A 686 -8.76 -47.45 36.97
N VAL A 687 -8.92 -48.61 36.34
CA VAL A 687 -10.09 -49.49 36.46
C VAL A 687 -9.66 -50.90 36.83
N THR A 688 -10.44 -51.62 37.64
CA THR A 688 -10.14 -52.99 38.06
C THR A 688 -11.43 -53.78 38.19
N ALA A 689 -11.50 -54.94 37.54
CA ALA A 689 -12.63 -55.87 37.67
C ALA A 689 -12.38 -56.87 38.81
N ALA A 690 -13.47 -57.38 39.40
CA ALA A 690 -13.46 -58.57 40.22
C ALA A 690 -14.15 -59.71 39.45
N ILE A 691 -13.48 -60.86 39.39
CA ILE A 691 -13.90 -62.01 38.56
C ILE A 691 -13.80 -63.29 39.39
N PRO A 692 -14.89 -63.83 39.92
CA PRO A 692 -14.87 -65.08 40.69
C PRO A 692 -14.79 -66.31 39.76
N GLY A 693 -13.66 -67.03 39.75
CA GLY A 693 -13.56 -68.41 39.22
C GLY A 693 -12.64 -68.63 38.01
N THR A 694 -12.68 -67.77 36.97
CA THR A 694 -11.86 -67.92 35.75
C THR A 694 -11.51 -66.56 35.15
N ASN A 695 -10.25 -66.36 34.74
CA ASN A 695 -9.79 -65.07 34.16
C ASN A 695 -10.19 -64.95 32.69
N TYR A 696 -10.93 -63.89 32.35
CA TYR A 696 -11.23 -63.50 30.97
C TYR A 696 -10.60 -62.14 30.65
N GLN A 697 -10.67 -61.78 29.37
CA GLN A 697 -10.26 -60.46 28.88
C GLN A 697 -11.47 -59.53 28.94
N GLU A 698 -11.40 -58.49 29.78
CA GLU A 698 -12.50 -57.58 30.05
C GLU A 698 -12.34 -56.23 29.33
N PRO A 699 -13.26 -55.86 28.43
CA PRO A 699 -13.28 -54.56 27.78
C PRO A 699 -14.02 -53.51 28.62
N TRP A 700 -13.52 -52.28 28.54
CA TRP A 700 -14.03 -51.13 29.28
C TRP A 700 -14.33 -49.99 28.32
N SER A 701 -15.40 -49.26 28.58
CA SER A 701 -15.74 -48.00 27.88
C SER A 701 -16.09 -46.92 28.90
N VAL A 702 -15.58 -45.71 28.71
CA VAL A 702 -15.81 -44.59 29.64
C VAL A 702 -16.32 -43.38 28.88
N TYR A 703 -17.41 -42.81 29.38
CA TYR A 703 -18.08 -41.65 28.80
C TYR A 703 -18.10 -40.48 29.79
N ILE A 704 -17.92 -39.26 29.30
CA ILE A 704 -18.05 -38.02 30.06
C ILE A 704 -18.91 -37.04 29.27
N ASP A 705 -20.00 -36.59 29.88
CA ASP A 705 -20.86 -35.52 29.35
C ASP A 705 -20.15 -34.17 29.55
N TYR A 706 -19.36 -33.74 28.56
CA TYR A 706 -18.54 -32.54 28.69
C TYR A 706 -19.35 -31.26 28.53
N ASN A 707 -20.42 -31.29 27.74
CA ASN A 707 -21.23 -30.10 27.49
C ASN A 707 -22.34 -29.91 28.56
N ALA A 708 -22.59 -30.94 29.38
CA ALA A 708 -23.58 -31.03 30.43
C ALA A 708 -25.02 -30.88 29.92
N ASP A 709 -25.35 -31.58 28.83
CA ASP A 709 -26.68 -31.57 28.19
C ASP A 709 -27.54 -32.81 28.52
N GLY A 710 -26.96 -33.85 29.10
CA GLY A 710 -27.68 -35.05 29.55
C GLY A 710 -27.57 -36.27 28.66
N ASP A 711 -26.76 -36.23 27.61
CA ASP A 711 -26.38 -37.42 26.87
C ASP A 711 -24.87 -37.66 26.85
N PHE A 712 -24.44 -38.66 26.07
CA PHE A 712 -23.05 -39.11 25.95
C PHE A 712 -22.67 -39.34 24.48
N THR A 713 -23.45 -38.76 23.56
CA THR A 713 -23.40 -39.09 22.14
C THR A 713 -22.60 -38.09 21.32
N ASP A 714 -22.16 -37.00 21.95
CA ASP A 714 -21.36 -35.98 21.29
C ASP A 714 -19.94 -36.45 20.96
N ALA A 715 -19.37 -35.79 19.95
CA ALA A 715 -17.99 -36.01 19.54
C ALA A 715 -17.03 -35.72 20.69
N GLY A 716 -16.30 -36.75 21.14
CA GLY A 716 -15.30 -36.65 22.20
C GLY A 716 -15.81 -37.02 23.60
N GLU A 717 -17.08 -37.44 23.75
CA GLU A 717 -17.63 -37.85 25.04
C GLU A 717 -17.36 -39.32 25.39
N LEU A 718 -17.11 -40.20 24.41
CA LEU A 718 -16.40 -41.46 24.64
C LEU A 718 -14.92 -41.12 24.89
N VAL A 719 -14.52 -41.03 26.15
CA VAL A 719 -13.19 -40.54 26.55
C VAL A 719 -12.11 -41.61 26.45
N GLY A 720 -12.51 -42.88 26.38
CA GLY A 720 -11.59 -43.95 26.02
C GLY A 720 -12.14 -45.34 26.32
N THR A 721 -11.44 -46.32 25.77
CA THR A 721 -11.66 -47.74 26.01
C THR A 721 -10.36 -48.39 26.45
N THR A 722 -10.45 -49.48 27.19
CA THR A 722 -9.28 -50.32 27.48
C THR A 722 -9.69 -51.78 27.56
N THR A 723 -8.70 -52.66 27.67
CA THR A 723 -8.96 -54.07 27.89
C THR A 723 -8.01 -54.62 28.93
N THR A 724 -8.56 -55.23 29.97
CA THR A 724 -7.81 -55.84 31.07
C THR A 724 -7.86 -57.35 30.99
N PHE A 725 -6.92 -58.05 31.62
CA PHE A 725 -6.94 -59.51 31.71
C PHE A 725 -6.94 -59.91 33.19
N GLY A 726 -7.97 -60.67 33.60
CA GLY A 726 -8.16 -61.00 35.01
C GLY A 726 -8.37 -59.76 35.89
N THR A 727 -7.83 -59.78 37.10
CA THR A 727 -7.90 -58.68 38.08
C THR A 727 -6.81 -57.62 37.92
N ALA A 728 -6.02 -57.66 36.84
CA ALA A 728 -4.97 -56.68 36.60
C ALA A 728 -5.58 -55.30 36.32
N PRO A 729 -5.11 -54.21 36.96
CA PRO A 729 -5.67 -52.88 36.77
C PRO A 729 -5.39 -52.37 35.34
N GLY A 730 -6.41 -51.84 34.68
CA GLY A 730 -6.32 -51.11 33.42
C GLY A 730 -6.19 -49.61 33.65
N THR A 731 -5.71 -48.87 32.64
CA THR A 731 -5.66 -47.41 32.68
C THR A 731 -6.23 -46.83 31.39
N ILE A 732 -7.15 -45.87 31.52
CA ILE A 732 -7.68 -45.05 30.43
C ILE A 732 -7.17 -43.62 30.63
N THR A 733 -6.47 -43.09 29.64
CA THR A 733 -5.93 -41.72 29.66
C THR A 733 -6.82 -40.82 28.81
N PHE A 734 -7.29 -39.70 29.35
CA PHE A 734 -8.13 -38.75 28.62
C PHE A 734 -7.85 -37.30 29.00
N ASN A 735 -8.20 -36.38 28.09
CA ASN A 735 -8.06 -34.94 28.28
C ASN A 735 -9.44 -34.31 28.53
N VAL A 736 -9.54 -33.40 29.50
CA VAL A 736 -10.76 -32.58 29.67
C VAL A 736 -10.69 -31.39 28.70
N PRO A 737 -11.60 -31.28 27.72
CA PRO A 737 -11.57 -30.21 26.71
C PRO A 737 -11.66 -28.81 27.31
N ALA A 738 -11.07 -27.84 26.61
CA ALA A 738 -11.20 -26.40 26.91
C ALA A 738 -12.67 -25.94 26.95
N ALA A 739 -13.46 -26.50 26.04
CA ALA A 739 -14.88 -26.18 25.85
C ALA A 739 -15.80 -26.88 26.85
N ALA A 740 -15.29 -27.79 27.70
CA ALA A 740 -16.12 -28.51 28.66
C ALA A 740 -16.84 -27.54 29.60
N SER A 741 -18.13 -27.73 29.80
CA SER A 741 -18.99 -26.93 30.66
C SER A 741 -18.50 -26.96 32.12
N PRO A 742 -18.10 -25.82 32.71
CA PRO A 742 -17.73 -25.77 34.12
C PRO A 742 -18.95 -26.03 35.01
N GLY A 743 -18.76 -26.84 36.06
CA GLY A 743 -19.82 -27.25 36.98
C GLY A 743 -19.97 -28.76 37.06
N ASN A 744 -21.12 -29.21 37.57
CA ASN A 744 -21.40 -30.64 37.75
C ASN A 744 -21.88 -31.27 36.45
N THR A 745 -21.38 -32.47 36.16
CA THR A 745 -21.78 -33.33 35.04
C THR A 745 -21.66 -34.83 35.41
N ARG A 746 -21.78 -35.75 34.45
CA ARG A 746 -21.73 -37.20 34.65
C ARG A 746 -20.55 -37.86 33.94
N MET A 747 -19.97 -38.84 34.62
CA MET A 747 -19.10 -39.86 34.01
C MET A 747 -19.78 -41.22 34.15
N ARG A 748 -19.76 -42.00 33.07
CA ARG A 748 -20.26 -43.38 33.01
C ARG A 748 -19.13 -44.32 32.67
N ILE A 749 -18.99 -45.40 33.42
CA ILE A 749 -17.99 -46.45 33.18
C ILE A 749 -18.76 -47.75 32.92
N GLN A 750 -18.47 -48.39 31.79
CA GLN A 750 -19.05 -49.68 31.42
C GLN A 750 -17.94 -50.73 31.34
N LEU A 751 -18.16 -51.86 32.02
CA LEU A 751 -17.43 -53.10 31.88
C LEU A 751 -18.28 -54.01 30.99
N ASN A 752 -17.98 -54.10 29.69
CA ASN A 752 -18.72 -54.92 28.71
C ASN A 752 -18.00 -55.02 27.34
N ALA A 753 -18.37 -56.06 26.55
CA ALA A 753 -17.96 -56.33 25.15
C ALA A 753 -17.99 -55.05 24.25
N PRO A 754 -17.17 -54.95 23.18
CA PRO A 754 -16.55 -53.71 22.70
C PRO A 754 -17.53 -52.55 22.52
N ALA A 755 -17.09 -51.34 22.88
CA ALA A 755 -17.83 -50.07 22.94
C ALA A 755 -19.20 -50.09 22.24
N SER A 756 -20.24 -50.34 23.05
CA SER A 756 -21.63 -50.23 22.63
C SER A 756 -22.17 -48.84 22.95
N SER A 757 -23.46 -48.61 22.70
CA SER A 757 -24.12 -47.36 23.08
C SER A 757 -23.95 -47.09 24.58
N PRO A 758 -23.70 -45.83 25.01
CA PRO A 758 -23.66 -45.46 26.42
C PRO A 758 -24.99 -45.74 27.15
N CYS A 759 -26.06 -46.02 26.40
CA CYS A 759 -27.40 -46.35 26.88
C CYS A 759 -27.75 -47.85 26.74
N ALA A 760 -26.77 -48.71 26.48
CA ALA A 760 -27.01 -50.13 26.23
C ALA A 760 -27.32 -50.93 27.51
N ALA A 761 -28.16 -51.95 27.38
CA ALA A 761 -28.27 -53.05 28.34
C ALA A 761 -27.59 -54.29 27.77
N PHE A 762 -26.88 -55.04 28.61
CA PHE A 762 -26.07 -56.17 28.17
C PHE A 762 -26.09 -57.33 29.16
N THR A 763 -25.64 -58.51 28.72
CA THR A 763 -25.73 -59.73 29.54
C THR A 763 -24.65 -59.76 30.62
N TYR A 764 -23.38 -59.59 30.25
CA TYR A 764 -22.24 -59.75 31.16
C TYR A 764 -21.56 -58.40 31.44
N GLY A 765 -21.22 -58.16 32.71
CA GLY A 765 -20.51 -56.96 33.15
C GLY A 765 -21.38 -55.97 33.94
N GLU A 766 -20.90 -54.74 34.13
CA GLU A 766 -21.52 -53.74 35.01
C GLU A 766 -21.33 -52.30 34.51
N VAL A 767 -22.23 -51.41 34.93
CA VAL A 767 -22.15 -49.97 34.67
C VAL A 767 -22.08 -49.20 35.99
N GLU A 768 -21.20 -48.20 36.07
CA GLU A 768 -21.14 -47.27 37.20
C GLU A 768 -21.20 -45.81 36.76
N ASP A 769 -22.04 -45.03 37.45
CA ASP A 769 -22.22 -43.60 37.20
C ASP A 769 -21.67 -42.74 38.36
N TYR A 770 -20.86 -41.73 38.03
CA TYR A 770 -20.23 -40.81 38.99
C TYR A 770 -20.53 -39.34 38.68
N SER A 771 -20.63 -38.50 39.72
CA SER A 771 -20.65 -37.05 39.54
C SER A 771 -19.25 -36.54 39.26
N LEU A 772 -19.08 -35.78 38.16
CA LEU A 772 -17.90 -34.98 37.93
C LEU A 772 -18.19 -33.53 38.27
N LYS A 773 -17.23 -32.81 38.85
CA LYS A 773 -17.24 -31.36 38.93
C LYS A 773 -16.03 -30.82 38.17
N ILE A 774 -16.30 -30.21 37.02
CA ILE A 774 -15.28 -29.62 36.15
C ILE A 774 -15.04 -28.19 36.61
N ALA A 775 -13.85 -27.96 37.18
CA ALA A 775 -13.37 -26.63 37.48
C ALA A 775 -12.82 -25.95 36.21
N ARG A 776 -13.02 -24.63 36.12
CA ARG A 776 -12.30 -23.83 35.13
C ARG A 776 -10.82 -23.87 35.44
N ASN A 777 -9.99 -24.03 34.42
CA ASN A 777 -8.56 -23.84 34.58
C ASN A 777 -8.26 -22.33 34.62
N SER A 778 -8.25 -21.76 35.82
CA SER A 778 -7.94 -20.34 36.01
C SER A 778 -6.57 -19.94 35.51
N ALA A 779 -5.61 -20.87 35.35
CA ALA A 779 -4.28 -20.60 34.81
C ALA A 779 -4.28 -20.39 33.27
N ALA A 780 -5.16 -21.10 32.55
CA ALA A 780 -5.43 -20.86 31.13
C ALA A 780 -6.34 -19.63 30.91
N VAL A 781 -7.18 -19.31 31.89
CA VAL A 781 -8.06 -18.13 31.88
C VAL A 781 -7.33 -16.85 32.32
N THR A 782 -6.24 -16.92 33.09
CA THR A 782 -5.39 -15.75 33.40
C THR A 782 -4.69 -15.13 32.19
N ALA A 783 -4.61 -15.84 31.07
CA ALA A 783 -4.16 -15.28 29.79
C ALA A 783 -5.28 -14.49 29.05
N ALA A 784 -6.55 -14.65 29.44
CA ALA A 784 -7.70 -14.04 28.76
C ALA A 784 -8.58 -13.14 29.65
N GLN A 785 -8.47 -13.20 30.99
CA GLN A 785 -9.33 -12.45 31.94
C GLN A 785 -8.62 -11.33 32.72
N ALA A 786 -7.36 -11.02 32.45
CA ALA A 786 -6.68 -9.87 33.09
C ALA A 786 -6.84 -8.54 32.30
N THR A 787 -7.75 -8.50 31.33
CA THR A 787 -8.09 -7.34 30.51
C THR A 787 -9.23 -6.52 31.12
N SER A 788 -8.99 -5.85 32.24
CA SER A 788 -9.74 -4.64 32.60
C SER A 788 -9.15 -4.02 33.87
N SER A 789 -8.88 -2.71 33.83
CA SER A 789 -8.47 -1.83 34.93
C SER A 789 -6.98 -1.77 35.33
N ALA A 790 -6.05 -1.74 34.38
CA ALA A 790 -4.77 -1.06 34.61
C ALA A 790 -4.87 0.36 34.00
N ASN A 791 -4.80 1.39 34.84
CA ASN A 791 -4.61 2.77 34.38
C ASN A 791 -3.46 2.79 33.36
N LEU A 792 -3.75 3.14 32.11
CA LEU A 792 -2.73 3.20 31.08
C LEU A 792 -1.73 4.29 31.48
N SER A 793 -0.48 3.88 31.62
CA SER A 793 0.69 4.74 31.76
C SER A 793 0.74 5.67 30.56
N ALA A 794 0.95 6.97 30.77
CA ALA A 794 1.19 7.92 29.69
C ALA A 794 2.48 7.52 28.95
N LEU A 795 2.34 6.78 27.85
CA LEU A 795 3.44 6.38 26.98
C LEU A 795 3.64 7.45 25.91
N SER A 796 4.85 7.99 25.84
CA SER A 796 5.25 8.93 24.78
C SER A 796 6.51 8.44 24.08
N VAL A 797 6.71 8.86 22.83
CA VAL A 797 7.89 8.50 22.04
C VAL A 797 8.56 9.75 21.47
N SER A 798 9.88 9.85 21.59
CA SER A 798 10.65 10.99 21.09
C SER A 798 12.08 10.60 20.64
N PRO A 799 12.55 11.05 19.47
CA PRO A 799 11.86 11.94 18.51
C PRO A 799 10.73 11.22 17.75
N ASN A 800 9.68 11.95 17.39
CA ASN A 800 8.56 11.43 16.58
C ASN A 800 8.08 12.57 15.67
N PRO A 801 8.44 12.58 14.36
CA PRO A 801 8.91 11.44 13.56
C PRO A 801 10.35 10.96 13.84
N VAL A 802 10.62 9.68 13.57
CA VAL A 802 11.94 9.04 13.67
C VAL A 802 12.64 8.99 12.32
N SER A 803 13.84 9.58 12.24
CA SER A 803 14.75 9.50 11.08
C SER A 803 16.00 8.63 11.31
N ALA A 804 16.40 8.41 12.58
CA ALA A 804 17.66 7.75 12.94
C ALA A 804 17.53 6.27 13.36
N GLY A 805 16.42 5.60 13.02
CA GLY A 805 16.22 4.16 13.27
C GLY A 805 16.08 3.74 14.73
N THR A 806 15.99 4.70 15.66
CA THR A 806 15.73 4.49 17.09
C THR A 806 14.81 5.58 17.65
N VAL A 807 14.06 5.27 18.71
CA VAL A 807 13.21 6.24 19.44
C VAL A 807 13.31 6.00 20.93
N ASN A 808 13.11 7.03 21.76
CA ASN A 808 12.96 6.81 23.20
C ASN A 808 11.49 6.73 23.58
N ALA A 809 11.08 5.62 24.17
CA ALA A 809 9.79 5.46 24.82
C ALA A 809 9.90 5.91 26.28
N SER A 810 9.11 6.92 26.67
CA SER A 810 9.02 7.42 28.04
C SER A 810 7.66 7.05 28.64
N PHE A 811 7.65 6.48 29.85
CA PHE A 811 6.42 6.01 30.52
C PHE A 811 6.62 5.93 32.04
N THR A 812 5.52 5.98 32.79
CA THR A 812 5.51 5.85 34.26
C THR A 812 4.92 4.51 34.68
N LEU A 813 5.66 3.71 35.45
CA LEU A 813 5.15 2.46 36.02
C LEU A 813 4.55 2.69 37.40
N ALA A 814 3.26 2.40 37.56
CA ALA A 814 2.59 2.44 38.87
C ALA A 814 3.09 1.35 39.84
N ALA A 815 3.59 0.23 39.32
CA ALA A 815 4.18 -0.86 40.09
C ALA A 815 5.33 -1.52 39.31
N GLY A 816 6.32 -2.05 40.02
CA GLY A 816 7.48 -2.69 39.40
C GLY A 816 7.12 -4.03 38.73
N GLY A 817 7.83 -4.37 37.65
CA GLY A 817 7.66 -5.64 36.95
C GLY A 817 8.34 -5.69 35.58
N HIS A 818 8.22 -6.83 34.92
CA HIS A 818 8.81 -7.07 33.60
C HIS A 818 8.08 -6.29 32.51
N VAL A 819 8.84 -5.52 31.72
CA VAL A 819 8.35 -4.64 30.67
C VAL A 819 8.84 -5.10 29.30
N THR A 820 7.94 -5.05 28.32
CA THR A 820 8.20 -5.33 26.91
C THR A 820 7.67 -4.17 26.06
N ILE A 821 8.42 -3.73 25.06
CA ILE A 821 7.98 -2.71 24.11
C ILE A 821 7.79 -3.36 22.75
N LYS A 822 6.62 -3.16 22.14
CA LYS A 822 6.28 -3.68 20.81
C LYS A 822 6.05 -2.54 19.83
N VAL A 823 6.39 -2.77 18.56
CA VAL A 823 6.01 -1.92 17.43
C VAL A 823 5.13 -2.73 16.49
N THR A 824 3.95 -2.20 16.16
CA THR A 824 2.98 -2.87 15.29
C THR A 824 2.52 -1.98 14.14
N THR A 825 2.01 -2.57 13.06
CA THR A 825 1.21 -1.84 12.05
C THR A 825 -0.07 -1.28 12.66
N LEU A 826 -0.77 -0.42 11.93
CA LEU A 826 -2.10 0.07 12.30
C LEU A 826 -3.15 -1.05 12.39
N THR A 827 -2.94 -2.14 11.63
CA THR A 827 -3.77 -3.35 11.64
C THR A 827 -3.38 -4.35 12.74
N GLY A 828 -2.34 -4.06 13.53
CA GLY A 828 -1.92 -4.87 14.68
C GLY A 828 -0.87 -5.94 14.40
N GLN A 829 -0.30 -6.00 13.19
CA GLN A 829 0.80 -6.92 12.87
C GLN A 829 2.06 -6.52 13.65
N LEU A 830 2.65 -7.45 14.39
CA LEU A 830 3.89 -7.24 15.13
C LEU A 830 5.09 -7.11 14.19
N LEU A 831 5.83 -6.00 14.31
CA LEU A 831 7.02 -5.70 13.50
C LEU A 831 8.30 -5.73 14.33
N LEU A 832 8.22 -5.35 15.60
CA LEU A 832 9.36 -5.35 16.52
C LEU A 832 8.90 -5.65 17.95
N LEU A 833 9.72 -6.38 18.67
CA LEU A 833 9.56 -6.67 20.09
C LEU A 833 10.91 -6.48 20.78
N GLN A 834 10.94 -5.65 21.83
CA GLN A 834 12.13 -5.38 22.63
C GLN A 834 11.83 -5.59 24.10
N GLU A 835 12.61 -6.46 24.75
CA GLU A 835 12.50 -6.69 26.20
C GLU A 835 13.28 -5.61 26.97
N ALA A 836 12.58 -4.94 27.88
CA ALA A 836 13.15 -3.95 28.78
C ALA A 836 13.58 -4.55 30.14
N GLY A 837 13.15 -5.77 30.44
CA GLY A 837 13.44 -6.46 31.70
C GLY A 837 12.56 -5.97 32.86
N SER A 838 12.91 -6.36 34.08
CA SER A 838 12.16 -5.98 35.29
C SER A 838 12.58 -4.60 35.79
N LEU A 839 11.64 -3.66 35.83
CA LEU A 839 11.85 -2.28 36.26
C LEU A 839 11.11 -1.98 37.56
N PRO A 840 11.63 -1.11 38.46
CA PRO A 840 10.92 -0.66 39.66
C PRO A 840 9.76 0.31 39.32
N PRO A 841 8.84 0.62 40.25
CA PRO A 841 7.86 1.69 40.07
C PRO A 841 8.55 3.05 39.84
N GLY A 842 7.93 3.93 39.05
CA GLY A 842 8.45 5.27 38.73
C GLY A 842 8.56 5.56 37.23
N ASP A 843 9.17 6.70 36.88
CA ASP A 843 9.35 7.12 35.49
C ASP A 843 10.54 6.43 34.83
N HIS A 844 10.33 5.95 33.60
CA HIS A 844 11.33 5.24 32.82
C HIS A 844 11.44 5.81 31.41
N ARG A 845 12.64 5.72 30.85
CA ARG A 845 12.92 6.06 29.45
C ARG A 845 13.78 4.99 28.82
N ILE A 846 13.28 4.39 27.74
CA ILE A 846 13.93 3.26 27.06
C ILE A 846 14.12 3.57 25.58
N THR A 847 15.34 3.42 25.09
CA THR A 847 15.62 3.51 23.66
C THR A 847 15.19 2.23 22.95
N VAL A 848 14.17 2.34 22.10
CA VAL A 848 13.70 1.31 21.17
C VAL A 848 14.64 1.27 19.97
N LYS A 849 15.29 0.12 19.75
CA LYS A 849 16.26 -0.13 18.69
C LYS A 849 15.64 -1.01 17.61
N GLY A 850 16.28 -1.11 16.44
CA GLY A 850 15.86 -2.02 15.36
C GLY A 850 14.76 -1.48 14.44
N LEU A 851 14.35 -0.22 14.60
CA LEU A 851 13.41 0.43 13.68
C LEU A 851 14.00 0.62 12.27
N GLY A 852 15.32 0.47 12.13
CA GLY A 852 16.08 0.50 10.87
C GLY A 852 15.66 -0.56 9.83
N ASN A 853 14.83 -1.55 10.18
CA ASN A 853 14.29 -2.53 9.23
C ASN A 853 12.79 -2.34 8.93
N ILE A 854 12.15 -1.33 9.53
CA ILE A 854 10.72 -1.02 9.35
C ILE A 854 10.58 0.13 8.33
N GLY A 855 9.71 -0.04 7.33
CA GLY A 855 9.50 0.95 6.26
C GLY A 855 8.98 2.31 6.76
N ASN A 856 8.93 3.29 5.86
CA ASN A 856 8.30 4.59 6.16
C ASN A 856 6.80 4.38 6.37
N GLY A 857 6.23 5.00 7.41
CA GLY A 857 4.80 4.85 7.72
C GLY A 857 4.44 5.14 9.17
N THR A 858 3.15 4.99 9.46
CA THR A 858 2.60 5.15 10.82
C THR A 858 2.44 3.78 11.47
N TYR A 859 2.95 3.67 12.69
CA TYR A 859 2.96 2.46 13.50
C TYR A 859 2.44 2.78 14.91
N PHE A 860 2.18 1.74 15.69
CA PHE A 860 1.95 1.89 17.13
C PHE A 860 3.17 1.40 17.90
N VAL A 861 3.57 2.16 18.92
CA VAL A 861 4.43 1.69 19.99
C VAL A 861 3.55 1.32 21.17
N ILE A 862 3.70 0.10 21.64
CA ILE A 862 2.88 -0.51 22.68
C ILE A 862 3.81 -0.91 23.82
N LEU A 863 3.51 -0.43 25.02
CA LEU A 863 4.15 -0.84 26.24
C LEU A 863 3.34 -1.98 26.85
N GLU A 864 3.99 -3.10 27.13
CA GLU A 864 3.41 -4.23 27.82
C GLU A 864 4.12 -4.50 29.15
N GLN A 865 3.35 -4.82 30.18
CA GLN A 865 3.87 -5.29 31.46
C GLN A 865 3.08 -6.53 31.88
N LYS A 866 3.76 -7.64 32.19
CA LYS A 866 3.13 -8.93 32.53
C LYS A 866 2.09 -9.40 31.47
N GLY A 867 2.37 -9.14 30.19
CA GLY A 867 1.50 -9.52 29.07
C GLY A 867 0.29 -8.62 28.84
N LEU A 868 0.16 -7.51 29.58
CA LEU A 868 -0.92 -6.52 29.44
C LEU A 868 -0.41 -5.24 28.80
N VAL A 869 -1.16 -4.68 27.85
CA VAL A 869 -0.87 -3.36 27.29
C VAL A 869 -1.13 -2.30 28.36
N THR A 870 -0.06 -1.64 28.79
CA THR A 870 -0.09 -0.60 29.82
C THR A 870 0.13 0.80 29.26
N GLY A 871 0.42 0.94 27.97
CA GLY A 871 0.50 2.23 27.29
C GLY A 871 0.56 2.04 25.78
N ARG A 872 0.03 3.01 25.01
CA ARG A 872 0.05 2.98 23.54
C ARG A 872 0.20 4.39 22.99
N THR A 873 1.07 4.57 22.00
CA THR A 873 1.23 5.83 21.26
C THR A 873 1.55 5.56 19.81
N GLN A 874 1.30 6.54 18.94
CA GLN A 874 1.70 6.48 17.54
C GLN A 874 3.20 6.72 17.38
N LEU A 875 3.79 6.07 16.37
CA LEU A 875 5.16 6.24 15.93
C LEU A 875 5.16 6.47 14.42
N PHE A 876 5.71 7.60 14.00
CA PHE A 876 5.92 7.95 12.61
C PHE A 876 7.38 7.66 12.25
N ILE A 877 7.61 6.76 11.29
CA ILE A 877 8.93 6.49 10.74
C ILE A 877 9.01 7.20 9.39
N HIS A 878 9.93 8.16 9.28
CA HIS A 878 10.19 8.91 8.05
C HIS A 878 11.71 8.97 7.83
N ARG A 879 12.19 8.20 6.85
CA ARG A 879 13.59 8.18 6.43
C ARG A 879 13.80 8.91 5.12
#